data_AF-A0AAV7JU84-F1
#
_entry.id   AF-A0AAV7JU84-F1
#
_cell.length_a   1.000
_cell.length_b   1.000
_cell.length_c   1.000
_cell.angle_alpha   90.00
_cell.angle_beta   90.00
_cell.angle_gamma   90.00
#
_symmetry.space_group_name_H-M   'P 1'
#
loop_
_entity.id
_entity.type
_entity.pdbx_description
1 polymer ?
#
loop_
_entity_poly.entity_id
_entity_poly.type
_entity_poly.pdbx_seq_one_letter_code
_entity_poly.pdbx_strand_id
1 'polypeptide(L)'
;MSINQSSKFILVPNEHIYSLCEVLDMQLNLRTIFENPNLGECKKTLCGLAKLRSDSLFKTQNNVNALLSIYSQFVKSGESDLMVEALKGLRNVIPYSGQNFKCAKEREILLAVMCSAAGVDNKPNVRLEAMNCLIEVCAIYSDQLDPYFTEIHDIVMLPLESKSNEELIISIKGFELVLEFSKVILFKMEKGVGTSAIKEIVILEPLLENIVEKCTNCLTKSYNDSSENIAIKEFNSQKAYLATLILSYLCKIYKFNAASYLVPFIGNPCTSDYDFDCELKGIAFTALSCALHCGELDKYLDSALRNLFSFAIRTIVEPQMTRHKESAASLISTALLYYPNLIKTDFISHKTTEACVHNLSKYNTESILIAIKNSLGCDPSIDKILSVALTYFLSNPHTHADIVSQQFPQLLHQLYASLCNTTVANTIISIGNAIQSLILNSPFKCITFIPDLITKIVTVMGKYFQNEDQKTLKLFSRDEKNTSCAIVSVNCLLINTCVGKYQDEFKNDLGIFVFSLIDFIHKLIKLSPVFTPPICMCLEEMLLLLIALYNQMNHYIMANMNKVFNFVCDMLFSFSQKMTDYSYVAVPCIVLELLIIVIENVKEKAKSIMEEIFRDINQLLENVLPNPEIIIAINRFVSYLAYCFHILSASYFN
;
A
#
# COMPACT_ATOMS: atom_id res chain seq x y z
N MET A 1 6.20 -71.96 15.21
CA MET A 1 5.83 -71.05 16.32
C MET A 1 6.98 -70.04 16.46
N SER A 2 6.85 -68.86 15.83
CA SER A 2 6.58 -67.52 16.46
C SER A 2 7.82 -66.93 17.15
N ILE A 3 8.56 -65.98 16.53
CA ILE A 3 8.37 -64.51 16.44
C ILE A 3 8.43 -63.79 17.82
N ASN A 4 9.43 -62.91 18.06
CA ASN A 4 9.21 -61.45 18.01
C ASN A 4 10.48 -60.56 18.07
N GLN A 5 10.46 -59.51 17.25
CA GLN A 5 11.42 -58.41 17.08
C GLN A 5 11.05 -57.19 17.96
N SER A 6 12.00 -56.27 18.18
CA SER A 6 11.82 -54.83 17.86
C SER A 6 13.10 -54.02 18.10
N SER A 7 13.87 -53.78 17.04
CA SER A 7 14.81 -52.66 16.93
C SER A 7 14.08 -51.50 16.25
N LYS A 8 14.03 -50.34 16.91
CA LYS A 8 13.47 -49.10 16.33
C LYS A 8 14.43 -48.56 15.27
N PHE A 9 14.12 -48.82 14.01
CA PHE A 9 14.60 -48.02 12.89
C PHE A 9 13.93 -46.64 12.97
N ILE A 10 14.73 -45.58 13.02
CA ILE A 10 14.25 -44.22 12.79
C ILE A 10 14.01 -44.10 11.29
N LEU A 11 12.75 -44.09 10.90
CA LEU A 11 12.30 -43.77 9.54
C LEU A 11 12.66 -42.30 9.25
N VAL A 12 13.69 -42.10 8.44
CA VAL A 12 13.91 -40.82 7.76
C VAL A 12 12.73 -40.64 6.78
N PRO A 13 12.05 -39.48 6.74
CA PRO A 13 10.93 -39.27 5.82
C PRO A 13 11.37 -39.52 4.37
N ASN A 14 10.52 -40.21 3.59
CA ASN A 14 10.78 -40.60 2.20
C ASN A 14 11.23 -39.42 1.30
N GLU A 15 10.84 -38.18 1.63
CA GLU A 15 11.19 -36.98 0.87
C GLU A 15 12.70 -36.67 0.82
N HIS A 16 13.49 -37.10 1.81
CA HIS A 16 14.94 -36.88 1.81
C HIS A 16 15.71 -37.89 0.95
N ILE A 17 15.19 -39.10 0.76
CA ILE A 17 15.83 -40.15 -0.05
C ILE A 17 15.67 -39.84 -1.54
N TYR A 18 14.50 -39.33 -1.97
CA TYR A 18 14.30 -38.89 -3.36
C TYR A 18 15.24 -37.74 -3.74
N SER A 19 15.45 -36.76 -2.85
CA SER A 19 16.35 -35.63 -3.13
C SER A 19 17.82 -36.04 -3.29
N LEU A 20 18.26 -37.10 -2.59
CA LEU A 20 19.64 -37.56 -2.66
C LEU A 20 19.91 -38.38 -3.94
N CYS A 21 18.94 -39.22 -4.34
CA CYS A 21 19.00 -39.98 -5.59
C CYS A 21 18.96 -39.06 -6.81
N GLU A 22 18.13 -38.01 -6.79
CA GLU A 22 18.10 -37.00 -7.86
C GLU A 22 19.44 -36.25 -7.98
N VAL A 23 20.08 -35.88 -6.87
CA VAL A 23 21.38 -35.17 -6.88
C VAL A 23 22.51 -36.06 -7.40
N LEU A 24 22.49 -37.36 -7.11
CA LEU A 24 23.47 -38.33 -7.59
C LEU A 24 23.28 -38.66 -9.08
N ASP A 25 22.04 -38.85 -9.54
CA ASP A 25 21.73 -38.99 -10.97
C ASP A 25 22.05 -37.71 -11.75
N MET A 26 21.88 -36.53 -11.13
CA MET A 26 22.30 -35.25 -11.69
C MET A 26 23.82 -35.20 -11.91
N GLN A 27 24.63 -35.55 -10.91
CA GLN A 27 26.10 -35.52 -11.05
C GLN A 27 26.61 -36.46 -12.14
N LEU A 28 26.00 -37.64 -12.28
CA LEU A 28 26.29 -38.60 -13.35
C LEU A 28 25.90 -38.06 -14.73
N ASN A 29 24.69 -37.48 -14.86
CA ASN A 29 24.21 -36.89 -16.12
C ASN A 29 24.98 -35.63 -16.54
N LEU A 30 25.43 -34.83 -15.58
CA LEU A 30 26.22 -33.62 -15.85
C LEU A 30 27.59 -34.00 -16.43
N ARG A 31 28.22 -35.06 -15.90
CA ARG A 31 29.53 -35.52 -16.37
C ARG A 31 29.46 -36.06 -17.81
N THR A 32 28.43 -36.85 -18.13
CA THR A 32 28.20 -37.35 -19.50
C THR A 32 27.83 -36.25 -20.48
N ILE A 33 27.08 -35.23 -20.05
CA ILE A 33 26.78 -34.04 -20.85
C ILE A 33 28.05 -33.23 -21.20
N PHE A 34 29.00 -33.10 -20.27
CA PHE A 34 30.27 -32.43 -20.54
C PHE A 34 31.19 -33.21 -21.49
N GLU A 35 31.06 -34.53 -21.50
CA GLU A 35 31.90 -35.42 -22.31
C GLU A 35 31.34 -35.68 -23.73
N ASN A 36 30.02 -35.53 -23.95
CA ASN A 36 29.38 -35.66 -25.27
C ASN A 36 28.10 -34.79 -25.39
N PRO A 37 28.20 -33.53 -25.86
CA PRO A 37 27.08 -32.60 -25.84
C PRO A 37 26.09 -32.86 -26.98
N ASN A 38 25.08 -33.70 -26.73
CA ASN A 38 23.85 -33.63 -27.52
C ASN A 38 23.05 -32.42 -27.05
N LEU A 39 22.91 -31.40 -27.91
CA LEU A 39 22.23 -30.13 -27.60
C LEU A 39 20.83 -30.34 -27.02
N GLY A 40 20.08 -31.33 -27.52
CA GLY A 40 18.72 -31.63 -27.06
C GLY A 40 18.68 -32.22 -25.65
N GLU A 41 19.65 -33.06 -25.29
CA GLU A 41 19.77 -33.63 -23.95
C GLU A 41 20.28 -32.60 -22.95
N CYS A 42 21.27 -31.78 -23.35
CA CYS A 42 21.76 -30.66 -22.55
C CYS A 42 20.63 -29.70 -22.17
N LYS A 43 19.81 -29.31 -23.15
CA LYS A 43 18.66 -28.41 -22.94
C LYS A 43 17.63 -29.02 -22.00
N LYS A 44 17.26 -30.30 -22.19
CA LYS A 44 16.31 -30.99 -21.32
C LYS A 44 16.81 -31.07 -19.88
N THR A 45 18.08 -31.40 -19.69
CA THR A 45 18.69 -31.49 -18.36
C THR A 45 18.75 -30.13 -17.68
N LEU A 46 19.21 -29.08 -18.37
CA LEU A 46 19.20 -27.71 -17.84
C LEU A 46 17.79 -27.24 -17.48
N CYS A 47 16.79 -27.53 -18.32
CA CYS A 47 15.40 -27.20 -18.04
C CYS A 47 14.87 -27.95 -16.81
N GLY A 48 15.22 -29.23 -16.65
CA GLY A 48 14.89 -30.03 -15.47
C GLY A 48 15.51 -29.44 -14.21
N LEU A 49 16.81 -29.12 -14.26
CA LEU A 49 17.54 -28.49 -13.17
C LEU A 49 16.97 -27.13 -12.78
N ALA A 50 16.63 -26.29 -13.77
CA ALA A 50 16.04 -24.98 -13.53
C ALA A 50 14.64 -25.06 -12.89
N LYS A 51 13.90 -26.15 -13.07
CA LYS A 51 12.56 -26.34 -12.45
C LYS A 51 12.63 -26.80 -11.00
N LEU A 52 13.77 -27.28 -10.52
CA LEU A 52 13.94 -27.71 -9.14
C LEU A 52 13.98 -26.47 -8.22
N ARG A 53 12.85 -26.17 -7.58
CA ARG A 53 12.70 -25.10 -6.58
C ARG A 53 12.78 -25.59 -5.13
N SER A 54 13.26 -26.81 -4.89
CA SER A 54 13.23 -27.38 -3.55
C SER A 54 14.35 -26.81 -2.69
N ASP A 55 13.99 -26.22 -1.54
CA ASP A 55 14.91 -25.78 -0.49
C ASP A 55 15.88 -26.89 -0.08
N SER A 56 15.52 -28.17 -0.29
CA SER A 56 16.36 -29.33 -0.04
C SER A 56 17.60 -29.41 -0.93
N LEU A 57 17.55 -28.97 -2.19
CA LEU A 57 18.68 -29.01 -3.12
C LEU A 57 19.76 -27.98 -2.73
N PHE A 58 19.30 -26.83 -2.22
CA PHE A 58 20.12 -25.68 -1.83
C PHE A 58 20.59 -25.72 -0.37
N LYS A 59 20.34 -26.82 0.35
CA LYS A 59 20.77 -27.01 1.76
C LYS A 59 22.29 -26.97 1.95
N THR A 60 23.06 -27.28 0.92
CA THR A 60 24.53 -27.34 1.03
C THR A 60 25.20 -26.40 0.03
N GLN A 61 26.21 -25.67 0.51
CA GLN A 61 27.00 -24.76 -0.32
C GLN A 61 27.73 -25.49 -1.47
N ASN A 62 28.10 -26.76 -1.28
CA ASN A 62 28.75 -27.55 -2.32
C ASN A 62 27.84 -27.76 -3.54
N ASN A 63 26.54 -28.00 -3.32
CA ASN A 63 25.57 -28.12 -4.41
C ASN A 63 25.39 -26.77 -5.12
N VAL A 64 25.30 -25.68 -4.36
CA VAL A 64 25.22 -24.31 -4.91
C VAL A 64 26.42 -24.03 -5.80
N ASN A 65 27.64 -24.29 -5.34
CA ASN A 65 28.87 -24.07 -6.09
C ASN A 65 28.91 -24.89 -7.40
N ALA A 66 28.49 -26.16 -7.35
CA ALA A 66 28.44 -27.02 -8.53
C ALA A 66 27.45 -26.48 -9.57
N LEU A 67 26.23 -26.12 -9.14
CA LEU A 67 25.20 -25.57 -10.02
C LEU A 67 25.63 -24.23 -10.64
N LEU A 68 26.21 -23.32 -9.84
CA LEU A 68 26.74 -22.05 -10.35
C LEU A 68 27.81 -22.27 -11.43
N SER A 69 28.72 -23.22 -11.23
CA SER A 69 29.75 -23.56 -12.22
C SER A 69 29.15 -24.09 -13.52
N ILE A 70 28.18 -25.02 -13.42
CA ILE A 70 27.51 -25.62 -14.57
C ILE A 70 26.78 -24.54 -15.38
N TYR A 71 25.92 -23.77 -14.72
CA TYR A 71 25.16 -22.72 -15.41
C TYR A 71 26.09 -21.68 -16.04
N SER A 72 27.12 -21.23 -15.31
CA SER A 72 28.09 -20.27 -15.85
C SER A 72 28.81 -20.78 -17.10
N GLN A 73 29.13 -22.07 -17.15
CA GLN A 73 29.76 -22.67 -18.33
C GLN A 73 28.80 -22.74 -19.52
N PHE A 74 27.54 -23.12 -19.30
CA PHE A 74 26.54 -23.17 -20.36
C PHE A 74 26.13 -21.79 -20.89
N VAL A 75 26.15 -20.76 -20.05
CA VAL A 75 26.00 -19.38 -20.52
C VAL A 75 27.15 -18.97 -21.44
N LYS A 76 28.38 -19.44 -21.20
CA LYS A 76 29.54 -19.18 -22.08
C LYS A 76 29.58 -20.03 -23.35
N SER A 77 28.62 -20.95 -23.55
CA SER A 77 28.64 -21.87 -24.70
C SER A 77 28.39 -21.19 -26.06
N GLY A 78 27.76 -20.01 -26.06
CA GLY A 78 27.33 -19.30 -27.28
C GLY A 78 26.03 -19.86 -27.90
N GLU A 79 25.57 -21.03 -27.47
CA GLU A 79 24.35 -21.66 -27.95
C GLU A 79 23.12 -21.06 -27.25
N SER A 80 22.38 -20.19 -27.94
CA SER A 80 21.35 -19.35 -27.33
C SER A 80 20.30 -20.12 -26.52
N ASP A 81 19.88 -21.30 -26.99
CA ASP A 81 18.90 -22.13 -26.31
C ASP A 81 19.42 -22.69 -24.97
N LEU A 82 20.70 -23.06 -24.92
CA LEU A 82 21.34 -23.52 -23.69
C LEU A 82 21.60 -22.35 -22.74
N MET A 83 21.99 -21.20 -23.27
CA MET A 83 22.19 -19.98 -22.50
C MET A 83 20.91 -19.57 -21.77
N VAL A 84 19.76 -19.58 -22.45
CA VAL A 84 18.46 -19.23 -21.85
C VAL A 84 18.12 -20.16 -20.67
N GLU A 85 18.23 -21.47 -20.85
CA GLU A 85 17.90 -22.41 -19.76
C GLU A 85 18.93 -22.34 -18.63
N ALA A 86 20.20 -22.10 -18.94
CA ALA A 86 21.24 -21.89 -17.94
C ALA A 86 21.02 -20.60 -17.13
N LEU A 87 20.59 -19.51 -17.76
CA LEU A 87 20.26 -18.25 -17.07
C LEU A 87 19.04 -18.40 -16.15
N LYS A 88 17.99 -19.10 -16.60
CA LYS A 88 16.84 -19.43 -15.74
C LYS A 88 17.26 -20.25 -14.51
N GLY A 89 18.14 -21.22 -14.72
CA GLY A 89 18.74 -22.01 -13.65
C GLY A 89 19.56 -21.14 -12.70
N LEU A 90 20.43 -20.29 -13.24
CA LEU A 90 21.27 -19.36 -12.48
C LEU A 90 20.42 -18.45 -11.59
N ARG A 91 19.34 -17.86 -12.12
CA ARG A 91 18.39 -17.04 -11.37
C ARG A 91 17.83 -17.73 -10.14
N ASN A 92 17.48 -19.01 -10.25
CA ASN A 92 16.93 -19.76 -9.12
C ASN A 92 17.98 -20.10 -8.05
N VAL A 93 19.26 -20.16 -8.42
CA VAL A 93 20.37 -20.41 -7.49
C VAL A 93 20.84 -19.14 -6.79
N ILE A 94 20.66 -17.97 -7.42
CA ILE A 94 21.13 -16.67 -6.90
C ILE A 94 20.78 -16.47 -5.42
N PRO A 95 19.54 -16.66 -4.92
CA PRO A 95 19.23 -16.44 -3.49
C PRO A 95 20.09 -17.23 -2.49
N TYR A 96 20.66 -18.35 -2.91
CA TYR A 96 21.47 -19.24 -2.09
C TYR A 96 22.99 -19.03 -2.24
N SER A 97 23.39 -18.13 -3.14
CA SER A 97 24.81 -17.92 -3.52
C SER A 97 25.55 -16.92 -2.63
N GLY A 98 25.08 -16.68 -1.40
CA GLY A 98 25.59 -15.63 -0.53
C GLY A 98 27.07 -15.76 -0.15
N GLN A 99 27.60 -16.99 -0.07
CA GLN A 99 29.04 -17.19 0.14
C GLN A 99 29.86 -16.85 -1.11
N ASN A 100 29.34 -17.18 -2.30
CA ASN A 100 29.99 -16.89 -3.57
C ASN A 100 30.06 -15.39 -3.83
N PHE A 101 28.97 -14.66 -3.57
CA PHE A 101 28.96 -13.19 -3.71
C PHE A 101 29.84 -12.47 -2.67
N LYS A 102 30.16 -13.10 -1.53
CA LYS A 102 31.18 -12.57 -0.60
C LYS A 102 32.61 -12.76 -1.12
N CYS A 103 32.85 -13.80 -1.93
CA CYS A 103 34.14 -14.06 -2.56
C CYS A 103 34.32 -13.18 -3.82
N ALA A 104 35.26 -12.24 -3.78
CA ALA A 104 35.45 -11.27 -4.87
C ALA A 104 35.65 -11.93 -6.26
N LYS A 105 36.46 -12.98 -6.32
CA LYS A 105 36.76 -13.70 -7.57
C LYS A 105 35.54 -14.42 -8.14
N GLU A 106 34.75 -15.08 -7.29
CA GLU A 106 33.57 -15.81 -7.74
C GLU A 106 32.46 -14.83 -8.16
N ARG A 107 32.28 -13.76 -7.39
CA ARG A 107 31.40 -12.66 -7.74
C ARG A 107 31.75 -12.04 -9.10
N GLU A 108 33.02 -11.76 -9.35
CA GLU A 108 33.50 -11.22 -10.63
C GLU A 108 33.15 -12.15 -11.80
N ILE A 109 33.38 -13.46 -11.64
CA ILE A 109 33.05 -14.45 -12.67
C ILE A 109 31.55 -14.48 -12.95
N LEU A 110 30.72 -14.51 -11.91
CA LEU A 110 29.26 -14.56 -12.04
C LEU A 110 28.72 -13.29 -12.72
N LEU A 111 29.19 -12.12 -12.27
CA LEU A 111 28.78 -10.84 -12.85
C LEU A 111 29.23 -10.72 -14.31
N ALA A 112 30.48 -11.05 -14.64
CA ALA A 112 30.96 -11.03 -16.03
C ALA A 112 30.14 -11.95 -16.95
N VAL A 113 29.71 -13.12 -16.46
CA VAL A 113 28.85 -14.04 -17.20
C VAL A 113 27.49 -13.43 -17.51
N MET A 114 26.83 -12.87 -16.48
CA MET A 114 25.51 -12.24 -16.65
C MET A 114 25.60 -10.97 -17.50
N CYS A 115 26.63 -10.16 -17.29
CA CYS A 115 26.86 -8.91 -18.00
C CYS A 115 27.13 -9.16 -19.49
N SER A 116 28.01 -10.11 -19.81
CA SER A 116 28.27 -10.52 -21.18
C SER A 116 27.01 -11.05 -21.88
N ALA A 117 26.20 -11.87 -21.20
CA ALA A 117 24.94 -12.40 -21.76
C ALA A 117 23.87 -11.32 -21.99
N ALA A 118 23.88 -10.24 -21.20
CA ALA A 118 22.97 -9.11 -21.35
C ALA A 118 23.37 -8.15 -22.51
N GLY A 119 24.59 -8.26 -23.02
CA GLY A 119 25.11 -7.45 -24.12
C GLY A 119 24.30 -7.54 -25.41
N VAL A 120 24.37 -6.48 -26.23
CA VAL A 120 23.58 -6.30 -27.47
C VAL A 120 23.85 -7.35 -28.55
N ASP A 121 25.01 -7.99 -28.52
CA ASP A 121 25.40 -9.03 -29.51
C ASP A 121 24.63 -10.34 -29.33
N ASN A 122 23.92 -10.52 -28.20
CA ASN A 122 23.16 -11.73 -27.91
C ASN A 122 21.69 -11.64 -28.37
N LYS A 123 21.06 -12.81 -28.57
CA LYS A 123 19.64 -12.89 -28.93
C LYS A 123 18.75 -12.27 -27.84
N PRO A 124 17.59 -11.67 -28.20
CA PRO A 124 16.68 -11.02 -27.26
C PRO A 124 16.31 -11.88 -26.04
N ASN A 125 16.03 -13.18 -26.24
CA ASN A 125 15.66 -14.09 -25.15
C ASN A 125 16.81 -14.34 -24.16
N VAL A 126 18.06 -14.38 -24.63
CA VAL A 126 19.25 -14.52 -23.77
C VAL A 126 19.41 -13.25 -22.94
N ARG A 127 19.34 -12.09 -23.59
CA ARG A 127 19.43 -10.79 -22.93
C ARG A 127 18.35 -10.61 -21.87
N LEU A 128 17.11 -11.00 -22.17
CA LEU A 128 15.99 -10.95 -21.25
C LEU A 128 16.26 -11.73 -19.96
N GLU A 129 16.71 -12.99 -20.07
CA GLU A 129 16.98 -13.80 -18.88
C GLU A 129 18.23 -13.34 -18.13
N ALA A 130 19.22 -12.79 -18.84
CA ALA A 130 20.39 -12.18 -18.20
C ALA A 130 19.98 -10.95 -17.37
N MET A 131 19.11 -10.09 -17.91
CA MET A 131 18.57 -8.96 -17.16
C MET A 131 17.77 -9.41 -15.93
N ASN A 132 16.97 -10.48 -16.03
CA ASN A 132 16.30 -11.05 -14.86
C ASN A 132 17.28 -11.52 -13.77
N CYS A 133 18.42 -12.10 -14.14
CA CYS A 133 19.46 -12.48 -13.19
C CYS A 133 20.10 -11.24 -12.53
N LEU A 134 20.41 -10.20 -13.31
CA LEU A 134 20.98 -8.96 -12.78
C LEU A 134 20.04 -8.26 -11.79
N ILE A 135 18.73 -8.21 -12.09
CA ILE A 135 17.70 -7.66 -11.17
C ILE A 135 17.71 -8.42 -9.84
N GLU A 136 17.70 -9.75 -9.88
CA GLU A 136 17.72 -10.60 -8.69
C GLU A 136 18.99 -10.37 -7.85
N VAL A 137 20.15 -10.28 -8.52
CA VAL A 137 21.43 -10.01 -7.87
C VAL A 137 21.47 -8.64 -7.23
N CYS A 138 20.90 -7.61 -7.87
CA CYS A 138 20.82 -6.27 -7.30
C CYS A 138 19.91 -6.22 -6.07
N ALA A 139 18.78 -6.93 -6.11
CA ALA A 139 17.85 -7.00 -4.99
C ALA A 139 18.45 -7.69 -3.75
N ILE A 140 19.28 -8.72 -3.94
CA ILE A 140 19.78 -9.58 -2.85
C ILE A 140 21.20 -9.19 -2.38
N TYR A 141 22.09 -8.85 -3.32
CA TYR A 141 23.54 -8.70 -3.08
C TYR A 141 24.08 -7.30 -3.34
N SER A 142 23.23 -6.28 -3.25
CA SER A 142 23.60 -4.88 -3.50
C SER A 142 24.87 -4.43 -2.78
N ASP A 143 25.08 -4.82 -1.52
CA ASP A 143 26.28 -4.51 -0.72
C ASP A 143 27.59 -5.03 -1.34
N GLN A 144 27.53 -5.98 -2.27
CA GLN A 144 28.69 -6.58 -2.91
C GLN A 144 28.92 -6.04 -4.34
N LEU A 145 28.03 -5.20 -4.87
CA LEU A 145 28.05 -4.77 -6.27
C LEU A 145 28.81 -3.46 -6.52
N ASP A 146 29.21 -2.71 -5.48
CA ASP A 146 29.88 -1.40 -5.59
C ASP A 146 30.94 -1.31 -6.71
N PRO A 147 31.84 -2.29 -6.89
CA PRO A 147 32.87 -2.22 -7.94
C PRO A 147 32.38 -2.42 -9.38
N TYR A 148 31.16 -2.93 -9.57
CA TYR A 148 30.65 -3.41 -10.86
C TYR A 148 29.53 -2.54 -11.43
N PHE A 149 29.12 -1.50 -10.71
CA PHE A 149 28.00 -0.66 -11.13
C PHE A 149 28.22 0.03 -12.48
N THR A 150 29.45 0.44 -12.83
CA THR A 150 29.75 1.03 -14.14
C THR A 150 29.51 0.05 -15.28
N GLU A 151 29.88 -1.22 -15.10
CA GLU A 151 29.66 -2.27 -16.11
C GLU A 151 28.17 -2.62 -16.23
N ILE A 152 27.47 -2.73 -15.09
CA ILE A 152 26.01 -2.95 -15.08
C ILE A 152 25.28 -1.75 -15.69
N HIS A 153 25.78 -0.53 -15.51
CA HIS A 153 25.22 0.68 -16.08
C HIS A 153 25.19 0.65 -17.61
N ASP A 154 26.30 0.34 -18.26
CA ASP A 154 26.38 0.35 -19.73
C ASP A 154 25.38 -0.64 -20.33
N ILE A 155 25.14 -1.74 -19.62
CA ILE A 155 24.15 -2.76 -19.96
C ILE A 155 22.72 -2.26 -19.74
N VAL A 156 22.49 -1.44 -18.71
CA VAL A 156 21.17 -0.86 -18.40
C VAL A 156 20.75 0.19 -19.42
N MET A 157 21.68 1.03 -19.89
CA MET A 157 21.33 2.16 -20.76
C MET A 157 20.91 1.76 -22.18
N LEU A 158 21.49 0.68 -22.69
CA LEU A 158 21.23 0.14 -24.02
C LEU A 158 19.74 -0.25 -24.22
N PRO A 159 19.11 -1.05 -23.33
CA PRO A 159 17.68 -1.32 -23.35
C PRO A 159 16.78 -0.09 -23.27
N LEU A 160 17.19 0.96 -22.57
CA LEU A 160 16.37 2.18 -22.41
C LEU A 160 16.29 2.99 -23.71
N GLU A 161 17.24 2.80 -24.64
CA GLU A 161 17.29 3.50 -25.94
C GLU A 161 16.55 2.75 -27.04
N SER A 162 16.20 1.49 -26.80
CA SER A 162 15.64 0.64 -27.84
C SER A 162 14.25 1.08 -28.28
N LYS A 163 14.08 1.15 -29.60
CA LYS A 163 12.84 1.52 -30.28
C LYS A 163 12.18 0.35 -31.01
N SER A 164 12.77 -0.84 -30.98
CA SER A 164 12.22 -2.00 -31.70
C SER A 164 11.18 -2.73 -30.84
N ASN A 165 10.12 -3.23 -31.48
CA ASN A 165 9.06 -3.98 -30.80
C ASN A 165 9.59 -5.26 -30.13
N GLU A 166 10.61 -5.89 -30.73
CA GLU A 166 11.25 -7.11 -30.21
C GLU A 166 12.06 -6.87 -28.92
N GLU A 167 12.44 -5.63 -28.63
CA GLU A 167 13.22 -5.25 -27.44
C GLU A 167 12.41 -4.48 -26.39
N LEU A 168 11.09 -4.32 -26.57
CA LEU A 168 10.23 -3.62 -25.61
C LEU A 168 10.29 -4.24 -24.22
N ILE A 169 10.29 -5.58 -24.13
CA ILE A 169 10.36 -6.31 -22.85
C ILE A 169 11.74 -6.14 -22.21
N ILE A 170 12.81 -6.16 -22.99
CA ILE A 170 14.18 -5.95 -22.48
C ILE A 170 14.31 -4.53 -21.94
N SER A 171 13.73 -3.55 -22.63
CA SER A 171 13.65 -2.16 -22.18
C SER A 171 12.95 -2.05 -20.83
N ILE A 172 11.81 -2.73 -20.64
CA ILE A 172 11.12 -2.80 -19.33
C ILE A 172 12.05 -3.37 -18.25
N LYS A 173 12.82 -4.42 -18.54
CA LYS A 173 13.81 -4.96 -17.60
C LYS A 173 14.95 -3.99 -17.28
N GLY A 174 15.35 -3.15 -18.23
CA GLY A 174 16.24 -2.02 -17.98
C GLY A 174 15.66 -1.06 -16.93
N PHE A 175 14.40 -0.66 -17.08
CA PHE A 175 13.70 0.19 -16.11
C PHE A 175 13.58 -0.48 -14.72
N GLU A 176 13.22 -1.77 -14.67
CA GLU A 176 13.16 -2.52 -13.40
C GLU A 176 14.52 -2.56 -12.68
N LEU A 177 15.61 -2.76 -13.41
CA LEU A 177 16.95 -2.80 -12.84
C LEU A 177 17.38 -1.44 -12.25
N VAL A 178 17.09 -0.33 -12.94
CA VAL A 178 17.31 1.03 -12.39
C VAL A 178 16.48 1.26 -11.14
N LEU A 179 15.23 0.79 -11.12
CA LEU A 179 14.35 0.91 -9.97
C LEU A 179 14.89 0.14 -8.76
N GLU A 180 15.39 -1.08 -8.94
CA GLU A 180 16.00 -1.85 -7.85
C GLU A 180 17.23 -1.17 -7.28
N PHE A 181 18.11 -0.62 -8.13
CA PHE A 181 19.23 0.19 -7.65
C PHE A 181 18.78 1.40 -6.83
N SER A 182 17.75 2.09 -7.31
CA SER A 182 17.21 3.26 -6.61
C SER A 182 16.64 2.89 -5.23
N LYS A 183 15.93 1.74 -5.11
CA LYS A 183 15.42 1.23 -3.83
C LYS A 183 16.54 0.92 -2.84
N VAL A 184 17.58 0.23 -3.31
CA VAL A 184 18.76 -0.13 -2.52
C VAL A 184 19.44 1.11 -1.95
N ILE A 185 19.71 2.10 -2.81
CA ILE A 185 20.37 3.35 -2.40
C ILE A 185 19.53 4.05 -1.33
N LEU A 186 18.22 4.19 -1.55
CA LEU A 186 17.31 4.83 -0.60
C LEU A 186 17.30 4.09 0.75
N PHE A 187 17.20 2.76 0.73
CA PHE A 187 17.19 1.94 1.94
C PHE A 187 18.49 2.11 2.77
N LYS A 188 19.65 2.15 2.11
CA LYS A 188 20.94 2.40 2.76
C LYS A 188 21.00 3.80 3.37
N MET A 189 20.47 4.81 2.68
CA MET A 189 20.37 6.18 3.19
C MET A 189 19.48 6.27 4.44
N GLU A 190 18.30 5.65 4.42
CA GLU A 190 17.36 5.65 5.55
C GLU A 190 17.91 4.94 6.80
N LYS A 191 18.73 3.90 6.61
CA LYS A 191 19.38 3.17 7.73
C LYS A 191 20.57 3.90 8.36
N GLY A 192 20.98 5.05 7.83
CA GLY A 192 22.07 5.84 8.41
C GLY A 192 23.43 5.13 8.41
N VAL A 193 23.66 4.21 7.46
CA VAL A 193 24.94 3.48 7.32
C VAL A 193 26.01 4.49 6.87
N GLY A 194 26.80 5.01 7.83
CA GLY A 194 27.66 6.19 7.65
C GLY A 194 28.69 6.10 6.51
N THR A 195 29.02 7.27 5.94
CA THR A 195 30.11 7.63 4.99
C THR A 195 30.49 6.72 3.81
N SER A 196 30.33 5.39 3.85
CA SER A 196 30.45 4.50 2.70
C SER A 196 29.21 4.56 1.79
N ALA A 197 28.01 4.79 2.36
CA ALA A 197 26.80 5.07 1.57
C ALA A 197 26.95 6.33 0.68
N ILE A 198 27.87 7.24 1.04
CA ILE A 198 28.16 8.45 0.27
C ILE A 198 28.93 8.15 -1.02
N LYS A 199 29.71 7.06 -1.09
CA LYS A 199 30.40 6.67 -2.34
C LYS A 199 29.46 6.05 -3.37
N GLU A 200 28.35 5.46 -2.93
CA GLU A 200 27.34 4.83 -3.80
C GLU A 200 26.30 5.83 -4.35
N ILE A 201 26.01 6.93 -3.61
CA ILE A 201 25.22 8.06 -4.13
C ILE A 201 25.87 8.64 -5.41
N VAL A 202 27.18 8.52 -5.56
CA VAL A 202 27.93 8.99 -6.74
C VAL A 202 27.67 8.14 -8.00
N ILE A 203 26.91 7.03 -7.91
CA ILE A 203 26.78 6.09 -9.03
C ILE A 203 25.74 6.53 -10.05
N LEU A 204 24.51 6.88 -9.64
CA LEU A 204 23.50 7.37 -10.58
C LEU A 204 23.57 8.89 -10.77
N GLU A 205 24.25 9.62 -9.87
CA GLU A 205 24.35 11.09 -9.96
C GLU A 205 24.91 11.60 -11.30
N PRO A 206 26.00 11.05 -11.87
CA PRO A 206 26.53 11.48 -13.18
C PRO A 206 25.58 11.19 -14.34
N LEU A 207 24.61 10.32 -14.12
CA LEU A 207 23.69 9.78 -15.13
C LEU A 207 22.27 10.30 -14.94
N LEU A 208 22.05 11.07 -13.88
CA LEU A 208 20.76 11.50 -13.41
C LEU A 208 19.99 12.24 -14.50
N GLU A 209 20.66 13.15 -15.21
CA GLU A 209 20.10 13.89 -16.33
C GLU A 209 19.56 12.95 -17.42
N ASN A 210 20.37 11.98 -17.84
CA ASN A 210 20.02 11.05 -18.91
C ASN A 210 18.88 10.11 -18.48
N ILE A 211 18.90 9.60 -17.24
CA ILE A 211 17.83 8.75 -16.72
C ILE A 211 16.52 9.54 -16.61
N VAL A 212 16.56 10.78 -16.10
CA VAL A 212 15.38 11.66 -16.01
C VAL A 212 14.84 11.94 -17.40
N GLU A 213 15.70 12.29 -18.36
CA GLU A 213 15.29 12.53 -19.76
C GLU A 213 14.61 11.30 -20.34
N LYS A 214 15.22 10.11 -20.22
CA LYS A 214 14.62 8.85 -20.71
C LYS A 214 13.28 8.54 -20.05
N CYS A 215 13.15 8.75 -18.74
CA CYS A 215 11.88 8.58 -18.04
C CYS A 215 10.80 9.55 -18.56
N THR A 216 11.13 10.84 -18.71
CA THR A 216 10.19 11.85 -19.26
C THR A 216 9.82 11.56 -20.71
N ASN A 217 10.75 11.09 -21.54
CA ASN A 217 10.49 10.67 -22.91
C ASN A 217 9.56 9.44 -22.97
N CYS A 218 9.72 8.49 -22.05
CA CYS A 218 8.84 7.33 -21.94
C CYS A 218 7.41 7.71 -21.56
N LEU A 219 7.27 8.64 -20.62
CA LEU A 219 5.99 9.25 -20.28
C LEU A 219 5.35 9.88 -21.54
N THR A 220 6.05 10.74 -22.26
CA THR A 220 5.50 11.38 -23.48
C THR A 220 5.11 10.39 -24.58
N LYS A 221 5.91 9.33 -24.79
CA LYS A 221 5.66 8.34 -25.84
C LYS A 221 4.48 7.43 -25.54
N SER A 222 4.28 6.99 -24.29
CA SER A 222 3.19 6.07 -23.98
C SER A 222 1.80 6.65 -24.23
N TYR A 223 1.68 7.98 -24.20
CA TYR A 223 0.42 8.69 -24.43
C TYR A 223 0.20 9.12 -25.87
N ASN A 224 1.27 9.43 -26.61
CA ASN A 224 1.18 9.78 -28.02
C ASN A 224 1.07 8.55 -28.95
N ASP A 225 1.19 7.34 -28.43
CA ASP A 225 1.16 6.13 -29.23
C ASP A 225 -0.27 5.79 -29.68
N SER A 226 -0.60 6.21 -30.90
CA SER A 226 -1.86 5.88 -31.58
C SER A 226 -1.89 4.45 -32.13
N SER A 227 -0.92 3.58 -31.79
CA SER A 227 -0.86 2.22 -32.32
C SER A 227 -2.17 1.47 -32.06
N GLU A 228 -2.70 0.77 -33.05
CA GLU A 228 -3.89 -0.07 -32.88
C GLU A 228 -3.58 -1.37 -32.11
N ASN A 229 -2.29 -1.67 -31.89
CA ASN A 229 -1.84 -2.88 -31.24
C ASN A 229 -1.94 -2.78 -29.71
N ILE A 230 -2.92 -3.49 -29.14
CA ILE A 230 -3.21 -3.54 -27.70
C ILE A 230 -1.97 -3.92 -26.87
N ALA A 231 -1.14 -4.85 -27.34
CA ALA A 231 0.04 -5.29 -26.61
C ALA A 231 1.09 -4.18 -26.47
N ILE A 232 1.29 -3.38 -27.53
CA ILE A 232 2.24 -2.26 -27.50
C ILE A 232 1.78 -1.19 -26.51
N LYS A 233 0.47 -0.89 -26.46
CA LYS A 233 -0.09 0.02 -25.46
C LYS A 233 0.13 -0.46 -24.03
N GLU A 234 -0.07 -1.75 -23.78
CA GLU A 234 0.14 -2.34 -22.44
C GLU A 234 1.61 -2.23 -22.01
N PHE A 235 2.56 -2.55 -22.89
CA PHE A 235 3.98 -2.41 -22.60
C PHE A 235 4.39 -0.95 -22.35
N ASN A 236 3.89 -0.01 -23.15
CA ASN A 236 4.19 1.40 -22.96
C ASN A 236 3.61 1.95 -21.65
N SER A 237 2.41 1.49 -21.25
CA SER A 237 1.82 1.79 -19.95
C SER A 237 2.70 1.28 -18.80
N GLN A 238 3.22 0.05 -18.90
CA GLN A 238 4.15 -0.50 -17.91
C GLN A 238 5.46 0.32 -17.83
N LYS A 239 6.03 0.73 -18.97
CA LYS A 239 7.22 1.62 -18.99
C LYS A 239 6.93 2.96 -18.32
N ALA A 240 5.79 3.58 -18.59
CA ALA A 240 5.38 4.84 -17.98
C ALA A 240 5.23 4.71 -16.45
N TYR A 241 4.63 3.61 -15.98
CA TYR A 241 4.53 3.31 -14.56
C TYR A 241 5.91 3.16 -13.91
N LEU A 242 6.82 2.38 -14.51
CA LEU A 242 8.18 2.21 -13.98
C LEU A 242 8.97 3.53 -14.02
N ALA A 243 8.88 4.31 -15.10
CA ALA A 243 9.49 5.63 -15.21
C ALA A 243 9.03 6.57 -14.09
N THR A 244 7.74 6.56 -13.77
CA THR A 244 7.17 7.33 -12.65
C THR A 244 7.78 6.94 -11.31
N LEU A 245 7.88 5.63 -11.05
CA LEU A 245 8.50 5.13 -9.83
C LEU A 245 9.97 5.53 -9.75
N ILE A 246 10.75 5.32 -10.82
CA ILE A 246 12.17 5.69 -10.86
C ILE A 246 12.33 7.18 -10.57
N LEU A 247 11.60 8.06 -11.26
CA LEU A 247 11.64 9.50 -11.01
C LEU A 247 11.35 9.83 -9.54
N SER A 248 10.37 9.13 -8.94
CA SER A 248 10.02 9.30 -7.52
C SER A 248 11.18 8.93 -6.59
N TYR A 249 11.81 7.77 -6.80
CA TYR A 249 12.97 7.35 -6.00
C TYR A 249 14.18 8.27 -6.22
N LEU A 250 14.48 8.66 -7.46
CA LEU A 250 15.57 9.59 -7.77
C LEU A 250 15.35 10.94 -7.07
N CYS A 251 14.11 11.43 -7.02
CA CYS A 251 13.76 12.65 -6.28
C CYS A 251 13.94 12.47 -4.76
N LYS A 252 13.71 11.28 -4.18
CA LYS A 252 14.03 11.01 -2.76
C LYS A 252 15.54 10.99 -2.48
N ILE A 253 16.30 10.35 -3.37
CA ILE A 253 17.74 10.11 -3.23
C ILE A 253 18.51 11.42 -3.45
N TYR A 254 18.33 12.04 -4.61
CA TYR A 254 19.12 13.18 -5.10
C TYR A 254 18.46 14.54 -4.85
N LYS A 255 17.24 14.56 -4.31
CA LYS A 255 16.51 15.78 -3.91
C LYS A 255 16.53 16.83 -5.03
N PHE A 256 17.19 17.97 -4.78
CA PHE A 256 17.27 19.10 -5.70
C PHE A 256 17.89 18.75 -7.05
N ASN A 257 18.93 17.92 -7.08
CA ASN A 257 19.63 17.60 -8.32
C ASN A 257 18.72 16.84 -9.30
N ALA A 258 17.89 15.90 -8.82
CA ALA A 258 16.91 15.23 -9.68
C ALA A 258 15.78 16.18 -10.09
N ALA A 259 15.29 16.96 -9.13
CA ALA A 259 14.23 17.93 -9.32
C ALA A 259 14.58 18.97 -10.39
N SER A 260 15.82 19.48 -10.44
CA SER A 260 16.22 20.51 -11.41
C SER A 260 16.12 20.04 -12.85
N TYR A 261 16.27 18.74 -13.12
CA TYR A 261 16.07 18.16 -14.46
C TYR A 261 14.59 17.92 -14.78
N LEU A 262 13.76 17.69 -13.77
CA LEU A 262 12.33 17.40 -13.94
C LEU A 262 11.46 18.67 -14.02
N VAL A 263 11.87 19.76 -13.34
CA VAL A 263 11.14 21.03 -13.32
C VAL A 263 10.95 21.62 -14.73
N PRO A 264 11.92 21.64 -15.65
CA PRO A 264 11.70 22.12 -17.02
C PRO A 264 10.62 21.34 -17.78
N PHE A 265 10.57 20.02 -17.62
CA PHE A 265 9.53 19.18 -18.21
C PHE A 265 8.13 19.57 -17.69
N ILE A 266 8.03 19.80 -16.38
CA ILE A 266 6.78 20.19 -15.72
C ILE A 266 6.36 21.64 -16.06
N GLY A 267 7.32 22.56 -16.06
CA GLY A 267 7.09 24.00 -16.20
C GLY A 267 6.84 24.47 -17.63
N ASN A 268 7.17 23.65 -18.63
CA ASN A 268 6.82 23.95 -20.01
C ASN A 268 5.30 24.09 -20.15
N PRO A 269 4.79 25.19 -20.74
CA PRO A 269 3.37 25.33 -20.98
C PRO A 269 2.89 24.17 -21.85
N CYS A 270 1.67 23.69 -21.60
CA CYS A 270 1.12 22.60 -22.40
C CYS A 270 0.96 23.07 -23.84
N THR A 271 1.73 22.47 -24.75
CA THR A 271 1.90 22.98 -26.12
C THR A 271 0.82 22.50 -27.09
N SER A 272 -0.01 21.56 -26.67
CA SER A 272 -1.12 21.03 -27.46
C SER A 272 -2.46 21.29 -26.79
N ASP A 273 -3.51 21.44 -27.61
CA ASP A 273 -4.92 21.41 -27.19
C ASP A 273 -5.34 20.02 -26.63
N TYR A 274 -4.39 19.08 -26.52
CA TYR A 274 -4.62 17.73 -26.06
C TYR A 274 -4.28 17.59 -24.59
N ASP A 275 -5.30 17.24 -23.80
CA ASP A 275 -5.28 17.04 -22.35
C ASP A 275 -4.21 16.05 -21.80
N PHE A 276 -3.54 15.27 -22.66
CA PHE A 276 -2.58 14.24 -22.27
C PHE A 276 -1.26 14.78 -21.71
N ASP A 277 -0.78 15.92 -22.19
CA ASP A 277 0.46 16.55 -21.69
C ASP A 277 0.34 16.90 -20.19
N CYS A 278 -0.88 17.12 -19.73
CA CYS A 278 -1.18 17.50 -18.37
C CYS A 278 -1.26 16.30 -17.42
N GLU A 279 -1.79 15.17 -17.88
CA GLU A 279 -1.73 13.91 -17.14
C GLU A 279 -0.26 13.52 -16.89
N LEU A 280 0.59 13.67 -17.91
CA LEU A 280 2.02 13.41 -17.81
C LEU A 280 2.74 14.33 -16.84
N LYS A 281 2.43 15.62 -16.88
CA LYS A 281 2.98 16.58 -15.92
C LYS A 281 2.47 16.33 -14.51
N GLY A 282 1.24 15.87 -14.34
CA GLY A 282 0.70 15.44 -13.05
C GLY A 282 1.46 14.25 -12.46
N ILE A 283 1.76 13.26 -13.29
CA ILE A 283 2.59 12.10 -12.93
C ILE A 283 4.01 12.53 -12.57
N ALA A 284 4.67 13.32 -13.42
CA ALA A 284 6.01 13.84 -13.15
C ALA A 284 6.04 14.71 -11.88
N PHE A 285 5.00 15.50 -11.64
CA PHE A 285 4.88 16.29 -10.42
C PHE A 285 4.76 15.40 -9.17
N THR A 286 4.06 14.27 -9.25
CA THR A 286 3.97 13.31 -8.14
C THR A 286 5.32 12.67 -7.83
N ALA A 287 6.17 12.46 -8.83
CA ALA A 287 7.55 12.07 -8.60
C ALA A 287 8.36 13.20 -7.94
N LEU A 288 8.18 14.45 -8.40
CA LEU A 288 8.85 15.63 -7.84
C LEU A 288 8.47 15.87 -6.37
N SER A 289 7.23 15.55 -5.98
CA SER A 289 6.79 15.61 -4.61
C SER A 289 7.44 14.54 -3.72
N CYS A 290 8.46 13.83 -4.17
CA CYS A 290 9.31 13.03 -3.29
C CYS A 290 10.57 13.78 -2.82
N ALA A 291 10.90 14.94 -3.41
CA ALA A 291 12.07 15.77 -3.08
C ALA A 291 11.84 16.79 -1.93
N LEU A 292 10.76 16.65 -1.17
CA LEU A 292 10.07 17.68 -0.39
C LEU A 292 10.78 18.31 0.80
N HIS A 293 11.99 17.88 1.11
CA HIS A 293 12.74 18.42 2.24
C HIS A 293 13.86 19.34 1.79
N CYS A 294 13.80 19.82 0.54
CA CYS A 294 14.76 20.75 0.00
C CYS A 294 14.11 22.13 -0.14
N GLY A 295 14.35 23.05 0.81
CA GLY A 295 13.83 24.42 0.74
C GLY A 295 14.33 25.21 -0.49
N GLU A 296 15.30 24.68 -1.23
CA GLU A 296 15.75 25.22 -2.52
C GLU A 296 14.74 24.95 -3.65
N LEU A 297 13.91 23.90 -3.55
CA LEU A 297 12.88 23.59 -4.54
C LEU A 297 11.79 24.67 -4.60
N ASP A 298 11.45 25.30 -3.47
CA ASP A 298 10.35 26.26 -3.36
C ASP A 298 10.48 27.41 -4.38
N LYS A 299 11.71 27.85 -4.68
CA LYS A 299 11.98 28.93 -5.64
C LYS A 299 11.75 28.51 -7.10
N TYR A 300 12.02 27.26 -7.44
CA TYR A 300 11.90 26.74 -8.81
C TYR A 300 10.49 26.21 -9.09
N LEU A 301 9.84 25.69 -8.05
CA LEU A 301 8.49 25.18 -8.10
C LEU A 301 7.45 26.29 -8.21
N ASP A 302 7.67 27.48 -7.66
CA ASP A 302 6.62 28.52 -7.58
C ASP A 302 5.99 28.82 -8.96
N SER A 303 6.81 29.02 -10.00
CA SER A 303 6.30 29.28 -11.35
C SER A 303 5.68 28.04 -12.02
N ALA A 304 6.31 26.86 -11.86
CA ALA A 304 5.85 25.63 -12.48
C ALA A 304 4.52 25.15 -11.85
N LEU A 305 4.42 25.23 -10.52
CA LEU A 305 3.24 24.91 -9.76
C LEU A 305 2.07 25.83 -10.08
N ARG A 306 2.29 27.15 -10.17
CA ARG A 306 1.21 28.07 -10.52
C ARG A 306 0.57 27.71 -11.86
N ASN A 307 1.39 27.40 -12.86
CA ASN A 307 0.90 26.98 -14.17
C ASN A 307 0.16 25.64 -14.09
N LEU A 308 0.74 24.64 -13.41
CA LEU A 308 0.11 23.33 -13.23
C LEU A 308 -1.20 23.38 -12.44
N PHE A 309 -1.25 24.11 -11.33
CA PHE A 309 -2.45 24.22 -10.49
C PHE A 309 -3.56 24.98 -11.21
N SER A 310 -3.23 26.08 -11.89
CA SER A 310 -4.22 26.84 -12.66
C SER A 310 -4.85 25.97 -13.74
N PHE A 311 -4.04 25.14 -14.41
CA PHE A 311 -4.51 24.14 -15.36
C PHE A 311 -5.36 23.07 -14.66
N ALA A 312 -4.87 22.43 -13.60
CA ALA A 312 -5.55 21.34 -12.91
C ALA A 312 -6.94 21.76 -12.39
N ILE A 313 -7.03 22.95 -11.79
CA ILE A 313 -8.30 23.53 -11.33
C ILE A 313 -9.25 23.73 -12.51
N ARG A 314 -8.75 24.26 -13.63
CA ARG A 314 -9.54 24.47 -14.85
C ARG A 314 -10.06 23.13 -15.41
N THR A 315 -9.21 22.12 -15.52
CA THR A 315 -9.55 20.79 -16.06
C THR A 315 -10.61 20.06 -15.24
N ILE A 316 -10.55 20.18 -13.90
CA ILE A 316 -11.53 19.53 -13.02
C ILE A 316 -12.91 20.16 -13.16
N VAL A 317 -12.98 21.48 -13.38
CA VAL A 317 -14.22 22.25 -13.50
C VAL A 317 -14.80 22.18 -14.92
N GLU A 318 -13.96 22.21 -15.95
CA GLU A 318 -14.41 22.18 -17.35
C GLU A 318 -14.95 20.80 -17.78
N PRO A 319 -15.84 20.75 -18.79
CA PRO A 319 -16.34 19.49 -19.34
C PRO A 319 -15.24 18.80 -20.17
N GLN A 320 -14.40 18.02 -19.48
CA GLN A 320 -13.31 17.21 -20.05
C GLN A 320 -13.56 15.71 -19.84
N MET A 321 -12.77 14.85 -20.50
CA MET A 321 -12.84 13.40 -20.27
C MET A 321 -12.52 13.05 -18.81
N THR A 322 -13.20 12.04 -18.26
CA THR A 322 -13.07 11.59 -16.85
C THR A 322 -11.60 11.37 -16.44
N ARG A 323 -10.81 10.74 -17.32
CA ARG A 323 -9.39 10.46 -17.08
C ARG A 323 -8.53 11.72 -16.85
N HIS A 324 -8.84 12.80 -17.57
CA HIS A 324 -8.11 14.07 -17.41
C HIS A 324 -8.46 14.72 -16.07
N LYS A 325 -9.73 14.60 -15.64
CA LYS A 325 -10.16 15.06 -14.32
C LYS A 325 -9.54 14.25 -13.19
N GLU A 326 -9.43 12.93 -13.33
CA GLU A 326 -8.74 12.07 -12.35
C GLU A 326 -7.27 12.49 -12.19
N SER A 327 -6.59 12.73 -13.31
CA SER A 327 -5.18 13.12 -13.32
C SER A 327 -4.97 14.50 -12.69
N ALA A 328 -5.83 15.46 -13.03
CA ALA A 328 -5.83 16.78 -12.42
C ALA A 328 -6.18 16.73 -10.92
N ALA A 329 -7.16 15.91 -10.52
CA ALA A 329 -7.51 15.70 -9.11
C ALA A 329 -6.35 15.08 -8.33
N SER A 330 -5.64 14.12 -8.93
CA SER A 330 -4.46 13.47 -8.34
C SER A 330 -3.32 14.47 -8.14
N LEU A 331 -3.07 15.31 -9.15
CA LEU A 331 -2.11 16.42 -9.07
C LEU A 331 -2.46 17.38 -7.93
N ILE A 332 -3.72 17.82 -7.80
CA ILE A 332 -4.16 18.69 -6.69
C ILE A 332 -3.97 18.00 -5.35
N SER A 333 -4.38 16.74 -5.23
CA SER A 333 -4.26 15.94 -4.00
C SER A 333 -2.80 15.84 -3.53
N THR A 334 -1.91 15.45 -4.44
CA THR A 334 -0.46 15.34 -4.20
C THR A 334 0.14 16.68 -3.79
N ALA A 335 -0.24 17.75 -4.48
CA ALA A 335 0.31 19.05 -4.19
C ALA A 335 -0.19 19.60 -2.84
N LEU A 336 -1.42 19.29 -2.43
CA LEU A 336 -1.94 19.61 -1.09
C LEU A 336 -1.27 18.80 0.02
N LEU A 337 -1.00 17.51 -0.21
CA LEU A 337 -0.28 16.67 0.75
C LEU A 337 1.11 17.21 1.05
N TYR A 338 1.79 17.66 0.01
CA TYR A 338 3.24 17.83 0.05
C TYR A 338 3.71 19.29 0.01
N TYR A 339 2.91 20.18 -0.55
CA TYR A 339 3.19 21.62 -0.61
C TYR A 339 2.06 22.48 -0.04
N PRO A 340 1.53 22.17 1.18
CA PRO A 340 0.42 22.93 1.75
C PRO A 340 0.76 24.42 1.96
N ASN A 341 2.05 24.72 2.22
CA ASN A 341 2.52 26.09 2.45
C ASN A 341 2.58 26.98 1.19
N LEU A 342 2.60 26.39 -0.01
CA LEU A 342 2.54 27.15 -1.26
C LEU A 342 1.12 27.65 -1.55
N ILE A 343 0.12 27.15 -0.81
CA ILE A 343 -1.29 27.52 -0.90
C ILE A 343 -1.65 28.53 0.20
N LYS A 344 -0.73 29.46 0.51
CA LYS A 344 -0.96 30.54 1.47
C LYS A 344 -1.75 31.70 0.85
N THR A 345 -2.59 32.31 1.68
CA THR A 345 -3.54 33.38 1.37
C THR A 345 -2.93 34.68 0.84
N ASP A 346 -1.62 34.92 1.04
CA ASP A 346 -0.96 36.22 0.78
C ASP A 346 0.06 36.21 -0.38
N PHE A 347 0.07 35.19 -1.24
CA PHE A 347 1.08 35.05 -2.31
C PHE A 347 1.01 36.08 -3.46
N ILE A 348 0.26 37.18 -3.29
CA ILE A 348 0.10 38.26 -4.28
C ILE A 348 0.10 39.62 -3.58
N SER A 349 1.24 40.06 -3.05
CA SER A 349 1.41 41.49 -2.74
C SER A 349 2.80 42.05 -3.05
N HIS A 350 3.74 41.26 -3.59
CA HIS A 350 5.06 41.79 -3.94
C HIS A 350 5.32 41.84 -5.45
N LYS A 351 5.03 43.04 -5.99
CA LYS A 351 5.72 43.75 -7.08
C LYS A 351 6.32 42.88 -8.20
N THR A 352 5.50 42.48 -9.16
CA THR A 352 5.95 42.26 -10.55
C THR A 352 4.93 42.83 -11.55
N THR A 353 5.33 43.94 -12.17
CA THR A 353 4.82 44.60 -13.39
C THR A 353 3.51 44.11 -14.05
N GLU A 354 2.40 44.68 -13.59
CA GLU A 354 1.27 45.34 -14.29
C GLU A 354 0.68 44.94 -15.67
N ALA A 355 1.05 43.86 -16.37
CA ALA A 355 0.35 43.56 -17.66
C ALA A 355 -0.15 42.11 -17.86
N CYS A 356 0.42 41.10 -17.21
CA CYS A 356 0.00 39.70 -17.40
C CYS A 356 -0.62 39.03 -16.15
N VAL A 357 -0.69 39.73 -15.01
CA VAL A 357 -1.09 39.14 -13.71
C VAL A 357 -2.59 39.24 -13.42
N HIS A 358 -3.36 40.02 -14.18
CA HIS A 358 -4.80 40.22 -13.92
C HIS A 358 -5.68 38.97 -14.06
N ASN A 359 -5.17 37.85 -14.59
CA ASN A 359 -5.92 36.59 -14.67
C ASN A 359 -5.40 35.47 -13.75
N LEU A 360 -4.19 35.58 -13.18
CA LEU A 360 -3.62 34.54 -12.30
C LEU A 360 -3.81 34.84 -10.81
N SER A 361 -4.20 36.06 -10.44
CA SER A 361 -4.58 36.40 -9.06
C SER A 361 -5.90 35.81 -8.59
N LYS A 362 -6.55 34.98 -9.43
CA LYS A 362 -7.82 34.33 -9.14
C LYS A 362 -7.69 32.99 -8.41
N TYR A 363 -6.53 32.33 -8.40
CA TYR A 363 -6.42 31.01 -7.77
C TYR A 363 -6.01 31.13 -6.29
N ASN A 364 -6.92 31.72 -5.51
CA ASN A 364 -6.86 31.73 -4.05
C ASN A 364 -7.22 30.34 -3.49
N THR A 365 -6.88 30.09 -2.22
CA THR A 365 -7.32 28.92 -1.44
C THR A 365 -8.82 28.61 -1.62
N GLU A 366 -9.64 29.65 -1.74
CA GLU A 366 -11.09 29.55 -1.98
C GLU A 366 -11.42 28.93 -3.34
N SER A 367 -10.70 29.25 -4.41
CA SER A 367 -10.93 28.69 -5.75
C SER A 367 -10.63 27.20 -5.83
N ILE A 368 -9.62 26.72 -5.10
CA ILE A 368 -9.35 25.28 -4.97
C ILE A 368 -10.55 24.61 -4.30
N LEU A 369 -11.01 25.18 -3.19
CA LEU A 369 -12.14 24.64 -2.44
C LEU A 369 -13.44 24.64 -3.28
N ILE A 370 -13.70 25.72 -4.03
CA ILE A 370 -14.84 25.83 -4.94
C ILE A 370 -14.73 24.80 -6.07
N ALA A 371 -13.54 24.58 -6.64
CA ALA A 371 -13.34 23.60 -7.69
C ALA A 371 -13.55 22.17 -7.18
N ILE A 372 -12.99 21.82 -6.03
CA ILE A 372 -13.23 20.53 -5.37
C ILE A 372 -14.73 20.34 -5.13
N LYS A 373 -15.38 21.33 -4.50
CA LYS A 373 -16.81 21.35 -4.22
C LYS A 373 -17.64 21.10 -5.50
N ASN A 374 -17.43 21.90 -6.53
CA ASN A 374 -18.24 21.82 -7.76
C ASN A 374 -18.04 20.51 -8.54
N SER A 375 -16.95 19.79 -8.32
CA SER A 375 -16.64 18.55 -9.02
C SER A 375 -16.94 17.28 -8.22
N LEU A 376 -17.34 17.41 -6.96
CA LEU A 376 -17.86 16.28 -6.17
C LEU A 376 -19.24 15.83 -6.69
N GLY A 377 -19.46 14.51 -6.73
CA GLY A 377 -20.69 13.89 -7.19
C GLY A 377 -20.77 13.66 -8.70
N CYS A 378 -19.69 13.91 -9.43
CA CYS A 378 -19.62 13.68 -10.88
C CYS A 378 -19.25 12.22 -11.22
N ASP A 379 -18.22 11.69 -10.58
CA ASP A 379 -17.72 10.32 -10.83
C ASP A 379 -17.10 9.73 -9.54
N PRO A 380 -17.38 8.47 -9.17
CA PRO A 380 -16.83 7.84 -7.97
C PRO A 380 -15.29 7.80 -7.89
N SER A 381 -14.57 7.73 -9.02
CA SER A 381 -13.10 7.72 -9.03
C SER A 381 -12.55 9.11 -8.72
N ILE A 382 -13.15 10.15 -9.29
CA ILE A 382 -12.81 11.55 -9.06
C ILE A 382 -13.16 11.92 -7.61
N ASP A 383 -14.35 11.57 -7.14
CA ASP A 383 -14.82 11.83 -5.78
C ASP A 383 -13.86 11.25 -4.73
N LYS A 384 -13.35 10.05 -4.98
CA LYS A 384 -12.34 9.42 -4.12
C LYS A 384 -11.09 10.29 -4.01
N ILE A 385 -10.53 10.71 -5.14
CA ILE A 385 -9.28 11.47 -5.19
C ILE A 385 -9.47 12.88 -4.61
N LEU A 386 -10.57 13.55 -4.95
CA LEU A 386 -10.92 14.87 -4.42
C LEU A 386 -11.20 14.85 -2.92
N SER A 387 -11.78 13.77 -2.39
CA SER A 387 -11.97 13.61 -0.94
C SER A 387 -10.64 13.45 -0.19
N VAL A 388 -9.69 12.73 -0.78
CA VAL A 388 -8.31 12.64 -0.25
C VAL A 388 -7.64 14.02 -0.31
N ALA A 389 -7.76 14.73 -1.43
CA ALA A 389 -7.24 16.09 -1.58
C ALA A 389 -7.80 17.04 -0.49
N LEU A 390 -9.12 17.00 -0.28
CA LEU A 390 -9.80 17.80 0.73
C LEU A 390 -9.35 17.44 2.15
N THR A 391 -9.11 16.15 2.43
CA THR A 391 -8.54 15.71 3.71
C THR A 391 -7.18 16.36 3.97
N TYR A 392 -6.28 16.36 2.98
CA TYR A 392 -4.98 17.02 3.12
C TYR A 392 -5.07 18.54 3.25
N PHE A 393 -6.00 19.16 2.51
CA PHE A 393 -6.30 20.58 2.65
C PHE A 393 -6.72 20.94 4.07
N LEU A 394 -7.61 20.13 4.67
CA LEU A 394 -8.19 20.39 5.99
C LEU A 394 -7.24 20.08 7.14
N SER A 395 -6.27 19.19 6.96
CA SER A 395 -5.25 18.86 7.96
C SER A 395 -4.31 20.03 8.33
N ASN A 396 -4.38 21.15 7.62
CA ASN A 396 -3.70 22.40 7.96
C ASN A 396 -4.71 23.50 8.36
N PRO A 397 -5.44 23.37 9.50
CA PRO A 397 -6.61 24.19 9.80
C PRO A 397 -6.31 25.66 10.12
N HIS A 398 -5.15 25.94 10.71
CA HIS A 398 -4.81 27.29 11.19
C HIS A 398 -4.68 28.34 10.07
N THR A 399 -4.46 27.91 8.82
CA THR A 399 -4.32 28.81 7.67
C THR A 399 -5.64 29.10 6.97
N HIS A 400 -6.72 28.37 7.24
CA HIS A 400 -7.93 28.38 6.39
C HIS A 400 -9.27 28.43 7.16
N ALA A 401 -9.25 28.64 8.48
CA ALA A 401 -10.43 28.55 9.35
C ALA A 401 -11.64 29.39 8.88
N ASP A 402 -11.42 30.61 8.38
CA ASP A 402 -12.50 31.48 7.92
C ASP A 402 -13.14 31.00 6.62
N ILE A 403 -12.31 30.63 5.63
CA ILE A 403 -12.76 30.13 4.32
C ILE A 403 -13.52 28.80 4.51
N VAL A 404 -12.94 27.88 5.30
CA VAL A 404 -13.58 26.60 5.62
C VAL A 404 -14.91 26.83 6.30
N SER A 405 -14.99 27.77 7.25
CA SER A 405 -16.26 28.03 7.93
C SER A 405 -17.33 28.61 7.03
N GLN A 406 -16.99 29.46 6.06
CA GLN A 406 -17.95 30.03 5.12
C GLN A 406 -18.51 28.95 4.17
N GLN A 407 -17.69 27.99 3.78
CA GLN A 407 -18.04 26.94 2.82
C GLN A 407 -18.51 25.64 3.48
N PHE A 408 -18.38 25.52 4.81
CA PHE A 408 -18.68 24.32 5.59
C PHE A 408 -20.04 23.69 5.27
N PRO A 409 -21.17 24.42 5.25
CA PRO A 409 -22.49 23.79 5.04
C PRO A 409 -22.62 23.17 3.64
N GLN A 410 -22.06 23.86 2.63
CA GLN A 410 -22.14 23.43 1.23
C GLN A 410 -21.24 22.22 0.99
N LEU A 411 -20.01 22.24 1.53
CA LEU A 411 -19.09 21.10 1.47
C LEU A 411 -19.65 19.87 2.18
N LEU A 412 -20.16 20.06 3.40
CA LEU A 412 -20.76 18.97 4.17
C LEU A 412 -21.94 18.34 3.42
N HIS A 413 -22.82 19.18 2.87
CA HIS A 413 -23.95 18.72 2.08
C HIS A 413 -23.52 17.91 0.85
N GLN A 414 -22.56 18.41 0.07
CA GLN A 414 -22.11 17.74 -1.15
C GLN A 414 -21.34 16.45 -0.88
N LEU A 415 -20.43 16.45 0.10
CA LEU A 415 -19.71 15.24 0.48
C LEU A 415 -20.69 14.17 0.95
N TYR A 416 -21.66 14.53 1.78
CA TYR A 416 -22.65 13.56 2.26
C TYR A 416 -23.56 13.07 1.12
N ALA A 417 -23.95 13.94 0.19
CA ALA A 417 -24.69 13.54 -1.00
C ALA A 417 -23.89 12.57 -1.89
N SER A 418 -22.60 12.84 -2.12
CA SER A 418 -21.69 11.94 -2.85
C SER A 418 -21.54 10.60 -2.13
N LEU A 419 -21.40 10.61 -0.80
CA LEU A 419 -21.34 9.40 0.03
C LEU A 419 -22.59 8.53 -0.12
N CYS A 420 -23.79 9.13 -0.17
CA CYS A 420 -25.04 8.41 -0.36
C CYS A 420 -25.23 7.87 -1.79
N ASN A 421 -24.60 8.48 -2.79
CA ASN A 421 -24.79 8.14 -4.19
C ASN A 421 -23.76 7.12 -4.73
N THR A 422 -22.64 6.94 -4.05
CA THR A 422 -21.60 6.00 -4.48
C THR A 422 -21.86 4.57 -4.00
N THR A 423 -21.50 3.59 -4.83
CA THR A 423 -21.57 2.16 -4.50
C THR A 423 -20.18 1.54 -4.31
N VAL A 424 -19.11 2.32 -4.43
CA VAL A 424 -17.73 1.84 -4.37
C VAL A 424 -17.17 2.03 -2.96
N ALA A 425 -16.91 0.92 -2.25
CA ALA A 425 -16.47 0.93 -0.83
C ALA A 425 -15.26 1.85 -0.56
N ASN A 426 -14.23 1.82 -1.41
CA ASN A 426 -13.04 2.67 -1.24
C ASN A 426 -13.34 4.16 -1.41
N THR A 427 -14.30 4.51 -2.27
CA THR A 427 -14.77 5.89 -2.45
C THR A 427 -15.55 6.33 -1.21
N ILE A 428 -16.44 5.48 -0.68
CA ILE A 428 -17.19 5.73 0.57
C ILE A 428 -16.23 6.05 1.72
N ILE A 429 -15.20 5.24 1.92
CA ILE A 429 -14.19 5.44 2.97
C ILE A 429 -13.47 6.79 2.79
N SER A 430 -13.06 7.11 1.54
CA SER A 430 -12.34 8.35 1.26
C SER A 430 -13.21 9.59 1.51
N ILE A 431 -14.48 9.56 1.11
CA ILE A 431 -15.45 10.64 1.39
C ILE A 431 -15.71 10.74 2.89
N GLY A 432 -15.87 9.62 3.58
CA GLY A 432 -16.01 9.55 5.03
C GLY A 432 -14.88 10.25 5.77
N ASN A 433 -13.64 9.95 5.41
CA ASN A 433 -12.44 10.58 5.98
C ASN A 433 -12.39 12.08 5.71
N ALA A 434 -12.86 12.54 4.54
CA ALA A 434 -12.95 13.96 4.22
C ALA A 434 -14.01 14.67 5.09
N ILE A 435 -15.18 14.06 5.29
CA ILE A 435 -16.22 14.59 6.18
C ILE A 435 -15.71 14.62 7.62
N GLN A 436 -15.07 13.55 8.09
CA GLN A 436 -14.45 13.49 9.41
C GLN A 436 -13.44 14.63 9.59
N SER A 437 -12.54 14.81 8.63
CA SER A 437 -11.54 15.86 8.66
C SER A 437 -12.16 17.25 8.65
N LEU A 438 -13.27 17.44 7.91
CA LEU A 438 -14.02 18.68 7.88
C LEU A 438 -14.65 18.98 9.24
N ILE A 439 -15.22 17.96 9.89
CA ILE A 439 -15.80 18.09 11.23
C ILE A 439 -14.70 18.37 12.25
N LEU A 440 -13.58 17.64 12.25
CA LEU A 440 -12.50 17.81 13.22
C LEU A 440 -11.85 19.20 13.14
N ASN A 441 -11.65 19.71 11.92
CA ASN A 441 -10.92 20.94 11.66
C ASN A 441 -11.79 22.20 11.56
N SER A 442 -13.12 22.09 11.63
CA SER A 442 -14.01 23.26 11.57
C SER A 442 -14.00 24.11 12.85
N PRO A 443 -14.22 25.43 12.77
CA PRO A 443 -14.44 26.25 13.96
C PRO A 443 -15.72 25.87 14.71
N PHE A 444 -15.78 26.13 16.01
CA PHE A 444 -16.94 25.78 16.86
C PHE A 444 -18.27 26.35 16.33
N LYS A 445 -18.26 27.51 15.67
CA LYS A 445 -19.46 28.12 15.06
C LYS A 445 -20.16 27.23 14.00
N CYS A 446 -19.48 26.22 13.47
CA CYS A 446 -20.05 25.25 12.53
C CYS A 446 -20.92 24.16 13.20
N ILE A 447 -20.98 24.13 14.53
CA ILE A 447 -21.73 23.13 15.30
C ILE A 447 -23.23 23.11 14.96
N THR A 448 -23.80 24.24 14.55
CA THR A 448 -25.23 24.38 14.19
C THR A 448 -25.66 23.49 13.03
N PHE A 449 -24.73 22.98 12.22
CA PHE A 449 -25.00 22.09 11.07
C PHE A 449 -24.87 20.60 11.42
N ILE A 450 -24.31 20.27 12.59
CA ILE A 450 -24.05 18.90 13.01
C ILE A 450 -25.32 18.14 13.42
N PRO A 451 -26.33 18.73 14.08
CA PRO A 451 -27.58 18.01 14.40
C PRO A 451 -28.30 17.43 13.18
N ASP A 452 -28.37 18.20 12.08
CA ASP A 452 -28.98 17.74 10.82
C ASP A 452 -28.19 16.58 10.20
N LEU A 453 -26.86 16.65 10.24
CA LEU A 453 -25.99 15.56 9.81
C LEU A 453 -26.22 14.29 10.64
N ILE A 454 -26.23 14.39 11.97
CA ILE A 454 -26.49 13.24 12.86
C ILE A 454 -27.85 12.63 12.54
N THR A 455 -28.89 13.45 12.38
CA THR A 455 -30.24 12.98 12.04
C THR A 455 -30.25 12.20 10.71
N LYS A 456 -29.55 12.71 9.69
CA LYS A 456 -29.39 12.03 8.39
C LYS A 456 -28.65 10.70 8.54
N ILE A 457 -27.53 10.69 9.26
CA ILE A 457 -26.74 9.48 9.52
C ILE A 457 -27.57 8.42 10.25
N VAL A 458 -28.23 8.80 11.35
CA VAL A 458 -29.08 7.91 12.14
C VAL A 458 -30.23 7.36 11.28
N THR A 459 -30.82 8.17 10.41
CA THR A 459 -31.87 7.72 9.48
C THR A 459 -31.35 6.71 8.47
N VAL A 460 -30.17 6.95 7.88
CA VAL A 460 -29.54 6.02 6.93
C VAL A 460 -29.19 4.71 7.63
N MET A 461 -28.54 4.77 8.79
CA MET A 461 -28.21 3.59 9.60
C MET A 461 -29.46 2.83 10.03
N GLY A 462 -30.52 3.53 10.43
CA GLY A 462 -31.82 2.94 10.78
C GLY A 462 -32.40 2.09 9.65
N LYS A 463 -32.26 2.51 8.38
CA LYS A 463 -32.69 1.71 7.22
C LYS A 463 -31.86 0.42 7.07
N TYR A 464 -30.55 0.49 7.32
CA TYR A 464 -29.70 -0.70 7.34
C TYR A 464 -30.05 -1.64 8.51
N PHE A 465 -30.47 -1.08 9.64
CA PHE A 465 -30.88 -1.85 10.81
C PHE A 465 -32.27 -2.50 10.64
N GLN A 466 -33.16 -1.86 9.86
CA GLN A 466 -34.55 -2.30 9.62
C GLN A 466 -34.75 -3.17 8.37
N ASN A 467 -33.83 -3.17 7.41
CA ASN A 467 -33.87 -4.10 6.27
C ASN A 467 -33.49 -5.52 6.73
N GLU A 468 -34.45 -6.16 7.40
CA GLU A 468 -34.32 -7.27 8.35
C GLU A 468 -34.41 -8.69 7.76
N ASP A 469 -34.47 -8.89 6.44
CA ASP A 469 -34.60 -10.26 5.96
C ASP A 469 -33.27 -11.04 6.09
N GLN A 470 -33.31 -12.14 6.83
CA GLN A 470 -32.22 -13.13 6.98
C GLN A 470 -31.67 -13.67 5.64
N LYS A 471 -32.40 -13.43 4.54
CA LYS A 471 -32.01 -13.74 3.16
C LYS A 471 -30.99 -12.74 2.61
N THR A 472 -31.04 -11.45 2.97
CA THR A 472 -30.28 -10.39 2.30
C THR A 472 -28.77 -10.48 2.57
N LEU A 473 -28.34 -10.70 3.81
CA LEU A 473 -26.89 -10.86 4.15
C LEU A 473 -26.25 -12.13 3.58
N LYS A 474 -27.03 -13.16 3.26
CA LYS A 474 -26.56 -14.39 2.61
C LYS A 474 -26.64 -14.35 1.07
N LEU A 475 -27.41 -13.43 0.50
CA LEU A 475 -27.65 -13.29 -0.94
C LEU A 475 -26.91 -12.11 -1.59
N PHE A 476 -26.34 -11.19 -0.79
CA PHE A 476 -25.51 -10.12 -1.35
C PHE A 476 -24.28 -10.70 -2.05
N SER A 477 -24.00 -10.15 -3.23
CA SER A 477 -22.69 -10.27 -3.84
C SER A 477 -21.60 -9.77 -2.87
N ARG A 478 -20.36 -10.25 -3.05
CA ARG A 478 -19.23 -9.81 -2.22
C ARG A 478 -19.10 -8.28 -2.19
N ASP A 479 -19.40 -7.62 -3.31
CA ASP A 479 -19.29 -6.17 -3.45
C ASP A 479 -20.39 -5.41 -2.70
N GLU A 480 -21.65 -5.85 -2.77
CA GLU A 480 -22.74 -5.24 -1.99
C GLU A 480 -22.52 -5.35 -0.47
N LYS A 481 -21.92 -6.48 -0.03
CA LYS A 481 -21.53 -6.67 1.36
C LYS A 481 -20.42 -5.70 1.77
N ASN A 482 -19.39 -5.54 0.94
CA ASN A 482 -18.29 -4.60 1.19
C ASN A 482 -18.80 -3.15 1.28
N THR A 483 -19.66 -2.76 0.33
CA THR A 483 -20.26 -1.42 0.27
C THR A 483 -21.14 -1.14 1.49
N SER A 484 -22.01 -2.08 1.87
CA SER A 484 -22.85 -1.93 3.06
C SER A 484 -22.03 -1.81 4.34
N CYS A 485 -20.98 -2.65 4.50
CA CYS A 485 -20.06 -2.56 5.63
C CYS A 485 -19.33 -1.21 5.66
N ALA A 486 -18.85 -0.72 4.51
CA ALA A 486 -18.18 0.58 4.41
C ALA A 486 -19.11 1.73 4.80
N ILE A 487 -20.38 1.72 4.36
CA ILE A 487 -21.37 2.74 4.72
C ILE A 487 -21.62 2.75 6.23
N VAL A 488 -21.82 1.59 6.86
CA VAL A 488 -22.04 1.51 8.31
C VAL A 488 -20.79 1.97 9.06
N SER A 489 -19.60 1.50 8.66
CA SER A 489 -18.33 1.85 9.30
C SER A 489 -18.09 3.36 9.27
N VAL A 490 -18.22 3.98 8.10
CA VAL A 490 -18.04 5.43 7.95
C VAL A 490 -19.08 6.22 8.73
N ASN A 491 -20.35 5.82 8.71
CA ASN A 491 -21.37 6.51 9.50
C ASN A 491 -21.10 6.41 11.00
N CYS A 492 -20.58 5.27 11.49
CA CYS A 492 -20.17 5.14 12.88
C CYS A 492 -18.98 6.05 13.22
N LEU A 493 -17.96 6.08 12.36
CA LEU A 493 -16.81 6.99 12.46
C LEU A 493 -17.25 8.46 12.54
N LEU A 494 -18.22 8.86 11.72
CA LEU A 494 -18.73 10.24 11.69
C LEU A 494 -19.48 10.60 12.97
N ILE A 495 -20.34 9.73 13.49
CA ILE A 495 -20.99 9.97 14.79
C ILE A 495 -19.93 10.05 15.89
N ASN A 496 -18.97 9.11 15.92
CA ASN A 496 -17.91 9.08 16.90
C ASN A 496 -17.11 10.40 16.89
N THR A 497 -16.81 10.90 15.69
CA THR A 497 -16.13 12.19 15.49
C THR A 497 -16.96 13.36 16.05
N CYS A 498 -18.26 13.42 15.75
CA CYS A 498 -19.15 14.45 16.28
C CYS A 498 -19.23 14.41 17.81
N VAL A 499 -19.39 13.21 18.38
CA VAL A 499 -19.47 12.97 19.83
C VAL A 499 -18.15 13.37 20.51
N GLY A 500 -17.01 12.96 19.96
CA GLY A 500 -15.70 13.28 20.50
C GLY A 500 -15.40 14.78 20.49
N LYS A 501 -15.78 15.48 19.42
CA LYS A 501 -15.51 16.93 19.26
C LYS A 501 -16.48 17.81 20.05
N TYR A 502 -17.77 17.48 20.10
CA TYR A 502 -18.82 18.37 20.60
C TYR A 502 -19.51 17.87 21.88
N GLN A 503 -19.14 16.69 22.37
CA GLN A 503 -19.43 16.13 23.69
C GLN A 503 -20.86 16.36 24.22
N ASP A 504 -21.07 17.47 24.94
CA ASP A 504 -22.26 17.75 25.73
C ASP A 504 -23.51 18.08 24.90
N GLU A 505 -23.35 18.54 23.65
CA GLU A 505 -24.49 19.06 22.88
C GLU A 505 -25.44 17.98 22.33
N PHE A 506 -25.00 16.72 22.25
CA PHE A 506 -25.73 15.66 21.54
C PHE A 506 -26.24 14.53 22.44
N LYS A 507 -26.15 14.70 23.77
CA LYS A 507 -26.45 13.65 24.75
C LYS A 507 -27.88 13.12 24.67
N ASN A 508 -28.86 13.97 24.36
CA ASN A 508 -30.28 13.55 24.38
C ASN A 508 -30.70 12.84 23.08
N ASP A 509 -30.18 13.28 21.93
CA ASP A 509 -30.60 12.76 20.62
C ASP A 509 -30.00 11.38 20.31
N LEU A 510 -28.85 11.05 20.90
CA LEU A 510 -28.14 9.79 20.66
C LEU A 510 -28.58 8.64 21.56
N GLY A 511 -29.36 8.90 22.62
CA GLY A 511 -29.74 7.87 23.60
C GLY A 511 -30.57 6.72 23.01
N ILE A 512 -31.50 7.02 22.10
CA ILE A 512 -32.31 6.00 21.42
C ILE A 512 -31.44 5.20 20.43
N PHE A 513 -30.49 5.87 19.78
CA PHE A 513 -29.62 5.27 18.78
C PHE A 513 -28.67 4.21 19.37
N VAL A 514 -28.18 4.40 20.60
CA VAL A 514 -27.32 3.43 21.30
C VAL A 514 -27.94 2.03 21.32
N PHE A 515 -29.24 1.91 21.58
CA PHE A 515 -29.89 0.60 21.67
C PHE A 515 -30.07 -0.05 20.31
N SER A 516 -30.45 0.73 19.29
CA SER A 516 -30.49 0.21 17.92
C SER A 516 -29.12 -0.25 17.43
N LEU A 517 -28.04 0.45 17.85
CA LEU A 517 -26.66 0.06 17.57
C LEU A 517 -26.32 -1.29 18.22
N ILE A 518 -26.58 -1.45 19.52
CA ILE A 518 -26.32 -2.70 20.26
C ILE A 518 -27.07 -3.87 19.63
N ASP A 519 -28.37 -3.70 19.35
CA ASP A 519 -29.20 -4.75 18.75
C ASP A 519 -28.68 -5.16 17.37
N PHE A 520 -28.20 -4.19 16.57
CA PHE A 520 -27.60 -4.48 15.27
C PHE A 520 -26.27 -5.23 15.39
N ILE A 521 -25.36 -4.81 16.28
CA ILE A 521 -24.08 -5.51 16.47
C ILE A 521 -24.35 -6.97 16.87
N HIS A 522 -25.28 -7.17 17.82
CA HIS A 522 -25.67 -8.50 18.28
C HIS A 522 -26.19 -9.36 17.12
N LYS A 523 -27.09 -8.81 16.29
CA LYS A 523 -27.61 -9.48 15.09
C LYS A 523 -26.48 -9.81 14.10
N LEU A 524 -25.58 -8.87 13.82
CA LEU A 524 -24.47 -9.05 12.87
C LEU A 524 -23.54 -10.20 13.28
N ILE A 525 -23.24 -10.32 14.56
CA ILE A 525 -22.39 -11.38 15.13
C ILE A 525 -23.08 -12.75 15.06
N LYS A 526 -24.37 -12.80 15.37
CA LYS A 526 -25.17 -14.05 15.25
C LYS A 526 -25.28 -14.53 13.82
N LEU A 527 -25.52 -13.61 12.88
CA LEU A 527 -25.77 -13.93 11.47
C LEU A 527 -24.48 -14.23 10.67
N SER A 528 -23.32 -13.80 11.16
CA SER A 528 -22.04 -14.02 10.47
C SER A 528 -21.44 -15.38 10.86
N PRO A 529 -21.39 -16.37 9.96
CA PRO A 529 -20.78 -17.67 10.26
C PRO A 529 -19.25 -17.56 10.37
N VAL A 530 -18.64 -16.64 9.62
CA VAL A 530 -17.21 -16.33 9.63
C VAL A 530 -17.05 -14.81 9.59
N PHE A 531 -16.10 -14.30 10.38
CA PHE A 531 -15.75 -12.89 10.37
C PHE A 531 -14.83 -12.59 9.19
N THR A 532 -15.42 -12.10 8.09
CA THR A 532 -14.66 -11.60 6.94
C THR A 532 -14.10 -10.20 7.22
N PRO A 533 -12.97 -9.78 6.61
CA PRO A 533 -12.39 -8.45 6.76
C PRO A 533 -13.36 -7.25 6.81
N PRO A 534 -14.35 -7.14 5.90
CA PRO A 534 -15.28 -6.01 5.90
C PRO A 534 -16.22 -5.99 7.13
N ILE A 535 -16.57 -7.17 7.64
CA ILE A 535 -17.38 -7.31 8.86
C ILE A 535 -16.55 -6.88 10.06
N CYS A 536 -15.27 -7.29 10.13
CA CYS A 536 -14.39 -6.92 11.23
C CYS A 536 -14.23 -5.40 11.33
N MET A 537 -13.94 -4.71 10.22
CA MET A 537 -13.84 -3.24 10.20
C MET A 537 -15.15 -2.56 10.62
N CYS A 538 -16.29 -3.09 10.17
CA CYS A 538 -17.60 -2.58 10.58
C CYS A 538 -17.83 -2.74 12.08
N LEU A 539 -17.54 -3.93 12.63
CA LEU A 539 -17.63 -4.19 14.06
C LEU A 539 -16.70 -3.29 14.87
N GLU A 540 -15.47 -3.09 14.40
CA GLU A 540 -14.48 -2.22 15.03
C GLU A 540 -15.04 -0.80 15.22
N GLU A 541 -15.49 -0.15 14.15
CA GLU A 541 -16.05 1.21 14.22
C GLU A 541 -17.33 1.31 15.05
N MET A 542 -18.19 0.29 14.98
CA MET A 542 -19.41 0.24 15.80
C MET A 542 -19.09 0.14 17.30
N LEU A 543 -18.06 -0.64 17.66
CA LEU A 543 -17.65 -0.81 19.06
C LEU A 543 -16.92 0.42 19.58
N LEU A 544 -16.06 1.06 18.77
CA LEU A 544 -15.44 2.35 19.11
C LEU A 544 -16.50 3.43 19.34
N LEU A 545 -17.53 3.48 18.50
CA LEU A 545 -18.67 4.37 18.72
C LEU A 545 -19.41 4.05 20.03
N LEU A 546 -19.62 2.77 20.35
CA LEU A 546 -20.26 2.37 21.60
C LEU A 546 -19.45 2.83 22.82
N ILE A 547 -18.11 2.71 22.79
CA ILE A 547 -17.22 3.24 23.84
C ILE A 547 -17.36 4.75 23.96
N ALA A 548 -17.33 5.49 22.84
CA ALA A 548 -17.44 6.94 22.86
C ALA A 548 -18.80 7.40 23.42
N LEU A 549 -19.89 6.75 23.00
CA LEU A 549 -21.23 7.01 23.53
C LEU A 549 -21.32 6.67 25.01
N TYR A 550 -20.65 5.60 25.47
CA TYR A 550 -20.57 5.24 26.88
C TYR A 550 -19.96 6.34 27.73
N ASN A 551 -18.77 6.80 27.32
CA ASN A 551 -18.04 7.83 28.05
C ASN A 551 -18.84 9.14 28.17
N GLN A 552 -19.69 9.44 27.18
CA GLN A 552 -20.51 10.65 27.18
C GLN A 552 -21.88 10.47 27.86
N MET A 553 -22.49 9.30 27.78
CA MET A 553 -23.87 9.03 28.20
C MET A 553 -23.98 8.11 29.42
N ASN A 554 -22.98 8.13 30.31
CA ASN A 554 -22.83 7.21 31.44
C ASN A 554 -24.16 6.93 32.16
N HIS A 555 -24.94 7.95 32.56
CA HIS A 555 -26.22 7.75 33.26
C HIS A 555 -27.28 6.96 32.47
N TYR A 556 -27.35 7.12 31.15
CA TYR A 556 -28.36 6.47 30.30
C TYR A 556 -28.00 5.01 30.01
N ILE A 557 -26.70 4.75 29.81
CA ILE A 557 -26.20 3.38 29.62
C ILE A 557 -26.21 2.61 30.95
N MET A 558 -25.95 3.29 32.07
CA MET A 558 -26.02 2.71 33.42
C MET A 558 -27.38 2.06 33.72
N ALA A 559 -28.48 2.66 33.24
CA ALA A 559 -29.82 2.09 33.37
C ALA A 559 -30.01 0.76 32.61
N ASN A 560 -29.13 0.44 31.66
CA ASN A 560 -29.22 -0.73 30.77
C ASN A 560 -27.95 -1.62 30.79
N MET A 561 -27.07 -1.47 31.78
CA MET A 561 -25.78 -2.17 31.83
C MET A 561 -25.86 -3.68 31.73
N ASN A 562 -26.91 -4.28 32.28
CA ASN A 562 -27.11 -5.72 32.19
C ASN A 562 -27.25 -6.18 30.72
N LYS A 563 -27.87 -5.39 29.85
CA LYS A 563 -28.00 -5.71 28.42
C LYS A 563 -26.68 -5.56 27.70
N VAL A 564 -25.96 -4.47 27.96
CA VAL A 564 -24.62 -4.20 27.39
C VAL A 564 -23.62 -5.28 27.81
N PHE A 565 -23.63 -5.65 29.09
CA PHE A 565 -22.79 -6.70 29.65
C PHE A 565 -23.03 -8.04 28.97
N ASN A 566 -24.28 -8.52 28.95
CA ASN A 566 -24.62 -9.78 28.30
C ASN A 566 -24.21 -9.78 26.82
N PHE A 567 -24.41 -8.65 26.13
CA PHE A 567 -23.97 -8.47 24.76
C PHE A 567 -22.45 -8.58 24.59
N VAL A 568 -21.65 -7.90 25.42
CA VAL A 568 -20.18 -8.00 25.40
C VAL A 568 -19.70 -9.43 25.64
N CYS A 569 -20.34 -10.15 26.57
CA CYS A 569 -20.02 -11.55 26.84
C CYS A 569 -20.35 -12.47 25.65
N ASP A 570 -21.52 -12.30 25.03
CA ASP A 570 -21.92 -13.04 23.83
C ASP A 570 -20.95 -12.79 22.66
N MET A 571 -20.42 -11.57 22.54
CA MET A 571 -19.40 -11.23 21.54
C MET A 571 -18.09 -11.97 21.78
N LEU A 572 -17.55 -11.90 23.01
CA LEU A 572 -16.30 -12.57 23.35
C LEU A 572 -16.38 -14.08 23.08
N PHE A 573 -17.49 -14.70 23.45
CA PHE A 573 -17.75 -16.11 23.17
C PHE A 573 -17.89 -16.40 21.67
N SER A 574 -18.54 -15.52 20.92
CA SER A 574 -18.65 -15.68 19.46
C SER A 574 -17.30 -15.51 18.75
N PHE A 575 -16.44 -14.61 19.22
CA PHE A 575 -15.10 -14.40 18.67
C PHE A 575 -14.18 -15.57 18.97
N SER A 576 -14.23 -16.15 20.19
CA SER A 576 -13.42 -17.32 20.54
C SER A 576 -13.73 -18.51 19.63
N GLN A 577 -14.99 -18.68 19.22
CA GLN A 577 -15.40 -19.79 18.36
C GLN A 577 -15.17 -19.57 16.85
N LYS A 578 -15.15 -18.32 16.38
CA LYS A 578 -15.19 -18.00 14.93
C LYS A 578 -13.91 -17.35 14.37
N MET A 579 -12.93 -17.02 15.21
CA MET A 579 -11.65 -16.46 14.79
C MET A 579 -10.76 -17.53 14.13
N THR A 580 -10.83 -17.65 12.80
CA THR A 580 -9.89 -18.48 12.03
C THR A 580 -8.73 -17.70 11.42
N ASP A 581 -8.85 -16.36 11.34
CA ASP A 581 -7.87 -15.46 10.73
C ASP A 581 -7.48 -14.36 11.72
N TYR A 582 -6.21 -14.39 12.15
CA TYR A 582 -5.67 -13.58 13.25
C TYR A 582 -5.30 -12.15 12.84
N SER A 583 -5.63 -11.74 11.62
CA SER A 583 -5.32 -10.41 11.10
C SER A 583 -6.20 -9.28 11.71
N TYR A 584 -7.18 -9.59 12.57
CA TYR A 584 -8.11 -8.61 13.17
C TYR A 584 -8.16 -8.66 14.72
N VAL A 585 -6.99 -8.61 15.35
CA VAL A 585 -6.83 -8.56 16.82
C VAL A 585 -7.48 -7.33 17.45
N ALA A 586 -7.70 -6.26 16.68
CA ALA A 586 -8.27 -5.01 17.17
C ALA A 586 -9.66 -5.20 17.81
N VAL A 587 -10.53 -5.99 17.19
CA VAL A 587 -11.92 -6.15 17.66
C VAL A 587 -11.99 -6.80 19.06
N PRO A 588 -11.34 -7.94 19.35
CA PRO A 588 -11.26 -8.47 20.71
C PRO A 588 -10.69 -7.49 21.74
N CYS A 589 -9.67 -6.71 21.37
CA CYS A 589 -9.09 -5.70 22.27
C CYS A 589 -10.10 -4.61 22.63
N ILE A 590 -10.88 -4.12 21.65
CA ILE A 590 -11.93 -3.12 21.89
C ILE A 590 -13.07 -3.70 22.72
N VAL A 591 -13.45 -4.97 22.48
CA VAL A 591 -14.44 -5.66 23.30
C VAL A 591 -13.95 -5.82 24.75
N LEU A 592 -12.65 -6.04 24.97
CA LEU A 592 -12.09 -6.04 26.33
C LEU A 592 -12.12 -4.65 26.97
N GLU A 593 -11.87 -3.58 26.22
CA GLU A 593 -11.98 -2.21 26.73
C GLU A 593 -13.42 -1.91 27.17
N LEU A 594 -14.41 -2.28 26.35
CA LEU A 594 -15.83 -2.25 26.73
C LEU A 594 -16.10 -3.10 27.97
N LEU A 595 -15.50 -4.27 28.08
CA LEU A 595 -15.65 -5.13 29.25
C LEU A 595 -15.08 -4.46 30.50
N ILE A 596 -13.91 -3.83 30.45
CA ILE A 596 -13.32 -3.08 31.58
C ILE A 596 -14.31 -2.01 32.05
N ILE A 597 -14.79 -1.20 31.12
CA ILE A 597 -15.75 -0.14 31.37
C ILE A 597 -17.03 -0.69 32.03
N VAL A 598 -17.53 -1.83 31.56
CA VAL A 598 -18.74 -2.45 32.12
C VAL A 598 -18.47 -3.11 33.48
N ILE A 599 -17.33 -3.76 33.66
CA ILE A 599 -16.94 -4.46 34.90
C ILE A 599 -16.79 -3.49 36.07
N GLU A 600 -16.19 -2.32 35.84
CA GLU A 600 -16.09 -1.27 36.87
C GLU A 600 -17.47 -0.90 37.46
N ASN A 601 -18.52 -1.09 36.68
CA ASN A 601 -19.89 -0.73 36.98
C ASN A 601 -20.81 -1.91 37.36
N VAL A 602 -20.40 -3.17 37.12
CA VAL A 602 -21.20 -4.39 37.38
C VAL A 602 -20.38 -5.46 38.12
N LYS A 603 -19.83 -5.08 39.28
CA LYS A 603 -18.84 -5.88 40.05
C LYS A 603 -19.27 -7.31 40.41
N GLU A 604 -20.54 -7.53 40.77
CA GLU A 604 -21.01 -8.85 41.25
C GLU A 604 -21.18 -9.91 40.16
N LYS A 605 -21.51 -9.53 38.92
CA LYS A 605 -21.70 -10.48 37.80
C LYS A 605 -20.44 -10.74 36.99
N ALA A 606 -19.48 -9.81 37.03
CA ALA A 606 -18.22 -9.88 36.30
C ALA A 606 -17.39 -11.13 36.63
N LYS A 607 -17.41 -11.58 37.89
CA LYS A 607 -16.57 -12.70 38.37
C LYS A 607 -16.84 -14.02 37.65
N SER A 608 -18.11 -14.45 37.60
CA SER A 608 -18.48 -15.76 37.02
C SER A 608 -18.16 -15.86 35.53
N ILE A 609 -18.25 -14.75 34.79
CA ILE A 609 -18.00 -14.73 33.35
C ILE A 609 -16.50 -14.61 33.05
N MET A 610 -15.75 -13.85 33.85
CA MET A 610 -14.28 -13.81 33.72
C MET A 610 -13.67 -15.20 33.92
N GLU A 611 -14.21 -16.01 34.84
CA GLU A 611 -13.79 -17.41 35.05
C GLU A 611 -14.11 -18.31 33.83
N GLU A 612 -15.19 -18.04 33.09
CA GLU A 612 -15.58 -18.77 31.88
C GLU A 612 -14.73 -18.36 30.67
N ILE A 613 -14.54 -17.06 30.45
CA ILE A 613 -13.66 -16.51 29.40
C ILE A 613 -12.24 -17.04 29.55
N PHE A 614 -11.70 -17.08 30.78
CA PHE A 614 -10.35 -17.58 31.04
C PHE A 614 -10.18 -19.07 30.69
N ARG A 615 -11.23 -19.87 30.90
CA ARG A 615 -11.25 -21.29 30.55
C ARG A 615 -11.15 -21.49 29.03
N ASP A 616 -11.92 -20.72 28.27
CA ASP A 616 -11.97 -20.82 26.81
C ASP A 616 -10.70 -20.27 26.14
N ILE A 617 -10.10 -19.22 26.70
CA ILE A 617 -8.82 -18.68 26.20
C ILE A 617 -7.68 -19.68 26.39
N ASN A 618 -7.62 -20.37 27.53
CA ASN A 618 -6.61 -21.40 27.75
C ASN A 618 -6.73 -22.54 26.72
N GLN A 619 -7.96 -22.93 26.36
CA GLN A 619 -8.19 -23.90 25.29
C GLN A 619 -7.79 -23.37 23.91
N LEU A 620 -7.99 -22.08 23.64
CA LEU A 620 -7.54 -21.42 22.42
C LEU A 620 -6.01 -21.44 22.32
N LEU A 621 -5.31 -21.07 23.41
CA LEU A 621 -3.85 -21.01 23.48
C LEU A 621 -3.16 -22.36 23.22
N GLU A 622 -3.78 -23.45 23.66
CA GLU A 622 -3.29 -24.81 23.41
C GLU A 622 -3.35 -25.22 21.93
N ASN A 623 -4.15 -24.53 21.10
CA ASN A 623 -4.39 -24.87 19.70
C ASN A 623 -3.67 -23.95 18.68
N VAL A 624 -2.94 -22.93 19.11
CA VAL A 624 -2.29 -21.95 18.20
C VAL A 624 -0.86 -22.38 17.82
N LEU A 625 -0.59 -22.52 16.52
CA LEU A 625 0.75 -22.73 15.93
C LEU A 625 1.64 -21.46 16.06
N PRO A 626 2.98 -21.56 15.98
CA PRO A 626 3.89 -20.50 16.39
C PRO A 626 3.99 -19.41 15.29
N ASN A 627 3.04 -18.47 15.28
CA ASN A 627 3.20 -17.21 14.56
C ASN A 627 3.52 -16.09 15.59
N PRO A 628 4.66 -15.40 15.47
CA PRO A 628 5.09 -14.39 16.44
C PRO A 628 4.13 -13.20 16.60
N GLU A 629 3.43 -12.79 15.54
CA GLU A 629 2.46 -11.67 15.63
C GLU A 629 1.22 -12.08 16.46
N ILE A 630 0.80 -13.34 16.33
CA ILE A 630 -0.31 -13.90 17.09
C ILE A 630 0.06 -13.97 18.58
N ILE A 631 1.29 -14.34 18.91
CA ILE A 631 1.79 -14.38 20.29
C ILE A 631 1.78 -12.98 20.93
N ILE A 632 2.18 -11.94 20.19
CA ILE A 632 2.15 -10.55 20.70
C ILE A 632 0.73 -10.09 20.98
N ALA A 633 -0.20 -10.36 20.06
CA ALA A 633 -1.62 -10.06 20.20
C ALA A 633 -2.24 -10.75 21.42
N ILE A 634 -2.00 -12.05 21.56
CA ILE A 634 -2.41 -12.86 22.70
C ILE A 634 -1.83 -12.32 24.00
N ASN A 635 -0.55 -11.98 24.04
CA ASN A 635 0.09 -11.46 25.25
C ASN A 635 -0.52 -10.12 25.70
N ARG A 636 -0.86 -9.24 24.75
CA ARG A 636 -1.60 -8.01 25.05
C ARG A 636 -2.99 -8.34 25.62
N PHE A 637 -3.71 -9.25 24.99
CA PHE A 637 -5.03 -9.70 25.41
C PHE A 637 -5.03 -10.31 26.83
N VAL A 638 -4.07 -11.18 27.13
CA VAL A 638 -3.84 -11.76 28.47
C VAL A 638 -3.46 -10.69 29.50
N SER A 639 -2.65 -9.70 29.11
CA SER A 639 -2.28 -8.58 29.99
C SER A 639 -3.49 -7.73 30.37
N TYR A 640 -4.38 -7.45 29.41
CA TYR A 640 -5.64 -6.73 29.69
C TYR A 640 -6.56 -7.53 30.60
N LEU A 641 -6.69 -8.84 30.39
CA LEU A 641 -7.49 -9.70 31.28
C LEU A 641 -6.92 -9.77 32.71
N ALA A 642 -5.59 -9.83 32.85
CA ALA A 642 -4.94 -9.75 34.15
C ALA A 642 -5.22 -8.41 34.85
N TYR A 643 -5.26 -7.30 34.10
CA TYR A 643 -5.66 -5.99 34.62
C TYR A 643 -7.12 -5.96 35.07
N CYS A 644 -8.06 -6.51 34.29
CA CYS A 644 -9.46 -6.68 34.70
C CYS A 644 -9.58 -7.45 36.03
N PHE A 645 -8.79 -8.52 36.17
CA PHE A 645 -8.77 -9.33 37.38
C PHE A 645 -8.21 -8.57 38.58
N HIS A 646 -7.21 -7.72 38.36
CA HIS A 646 -6.66 -6.83 39.40
C HIS A 646 -7.69 -5.79 39.86
N ILE A 647 -8.45 -5.18 38.93
CA ILE A 647 -9.54 -4.25 39.29
C ILE A 647 -10.60 -4.97 40.14
N LEU A 648 -11.00 -6.17 39.70
CA LEU A 648 -12.00 -6.98 40.40
C LEU A 648 -11.51 -7.41 41.79
N SER A 649 -10.26 -7.90 41.90
CA SER A 649 -9.69 -8.36 43.17
C SER A 649 -9.48 -7.21 44.15
N ALA A 650 -9.02 -6.05 43.70
CA ALA A 650 -8.86 -4.85 44.53
C ALA A 650 -10.20 -4.36 45.12
N SER A 651 -11.33 -4.64 44.45
CA SER A 651 -12.67 -4.28 44.93
C SER A 651 -13.33 -5.31 45.85
N TYR A 652 -12.78 -6.53 45.97
CA TYR A 652 -13.33 -7.65 46.76
C TYR A 652 -12.45 -8.09 47.94
N PHE A 653 -11.19 -7.62 48.03
CA PHE A 653 -10.26 -7.95 49.12
C PHE A 653 -10.18 -6.87 50.23
N ASN A 654 -11.24 -6.08 50.40
CA ASN A 654 -11.51 -5.32 51.64
C ASN A 654 -12.71 -5.93 52.36
#